data_AF-A0A931RYJ3-F1
#
_entry.id   AF-A0A931RYJ3-F1
#
_cell.length_a   1.000
_cell.length_b   1.000
_cell.length_c   1.000
_cell.angle_alpha   90.00
_cell.angle_beta   90.00
_cell.angle_gamma   90.00
#
_symmetry.space_group_name_H-M   'P 1'
#
loop_
_entity.id
_entity.type
_entity.pdbx_description
1 polymer ?
#
loop_
_entity_poly.entity_id
_entity_poly.type
_entity_poly.pdbx_seq_one_letter_code
_entity_poly.pdbx_strand_id
1 'polypeptide(L)'
;MRSNIIPAAGTINAGSLQTITVGESVAQRGADIIAGFGFTYTIQPIDIQPPRSALSLGTPLFLKDGSVFIRSNTPITLSSIDDLVSTGDNVGLGIALQTLKVDGGLRSIFSNTNPAIGASFVSTFTLIQDADGFHDLEFFAQDIKENKEEAKLQRIALDNTPPVTALKPSGEFFINGQFPDQVAGNRQFAPLSFVYALPAQDPSVNGVASGVLFTRFRVIPLTAPLGMLVEPSAQAKAGIHFGVFDPLGPFALSEGISRIEFQSTDNVLNQEIIKGVTVYVDATPPASNLVLSGPQLQSGPTVFVSAATEFSLPAQDPIVKDVASGLYGVNYSINAGANQKFNGAFGLSEGIRALKFFAQDNVGNTEATQNRVFHVDATAPATTVSYQGPALLPPYPPDVVGQGADVIASSSTAIVLTAADLAVSGVASGVKELLYRVNGGSFQNYNAAISLAAEGLHTIEYQAKDQVDNMETLKTLKVAVDNTAPLSQLSVGNPKYEAGESSPTFVRSDTPLTVVAQDPISGGVASGVKESLYSVEGSTFVIQSGSFNLAGLPDGLKTISFFSRDRVMNEESVKTQTLTLDNTPPQTTISLSSGFQAFDRTIIGANTQVSLSAVDPVINKVASGVSEILFAIDPAGSQGTSPLQTYAGNFSISNQGEFVISYQAKDKLSNIETLKTFRFFVAPLSDAAVVASATTTFEMSGTPEVKGNILSNGAFKLSGNAKVTGNVTAPEISINGNNASVSGSQILQANAVHPLPIELSSIRSEVQVSNNNQLIPSGFLNPEGILTVSSGATLTLSTGVYLVSGLEVNGQGSLAADGPVNLFVTGSIKIEGGGKLNAQGRSSSFVIFSDSTAANEFTGGAQASLILYAPFGSFKTSGNGSLGGHFFAKEASIYGNSLVIEAGQQPPAQVADADSGNNTDANGNNGDSQADGNGGQNQDNGNGQGNGGGQANAGNGNGGNGNNGNGNAKGKKTADLISNSNFELGEVYAYPNPAVGAVKPTLHIEAGAADSVRILIYGLSGELLQEQSLSGLPQVIDDGQGPQYAYEWGWDGHIPSGTYFYLVEAKKGSEVLRTKGKFYVIR
;
A
#
# COMPACT_ATOMS: atom_id res chain seq x y z
N MET A 1 -43.14 -79.54 -101.65
CA MET A 1 -42.71 -78.52 -102.65
C MET A 1 -41.21 -78.44 -102.58
N ARG A 2 -40.37 -78.59 -103.59
CA ARG A 2 -40.37 -78.85 -105.04
C ARG A 2 -38.97 -79.50 -105.25
N SER A 3 -38.83 -80.59 -106.03
CA SER A 3 -38.50 -80.55 -107.47
C SER A 3 -37.12 -79.88 -107.71
N ASN A 4 -36.19 -80.36 -108.53
CA ASN A 4 -36.30 -81.21 -109.71
C ASN A 4 -34.86 -81.37 -110.27
N ILE A 5 -34.45 -82.54 -110.72
CA ILE A 5 -34.66 -83.13 -112.07
C ILE A 5 -33.74 -82.50 -113.13
N ILE A 6 -32.73 -83.25 -113.61
CA ILE A 6 -32.64 -84.03 -114.88
C ILE A 6 -32.65 -83.15 -116.16
N PRO A 7 -32.56 -83.67 -117.41
CA PRO A 7 -31.62 -84.54 -118.14
C PRO A 7 -31.12 -83.90 -119.46
N ALA A 8 -30.34 -84.70 -120.22
CA ALA A 8 -30.64 -85.15 -121.61
C ALA A 8 -29.41 -85.01 -122.52
N ALA A 9 -28.79 -86.11 -122.96
CA ALA A 9 -29.02 -86.82 -124.24
C ALA A 9 -28.63 -85.97 -125.46
N GLY A 10 -27.85 -86.39 -126.46
CA GLY A 10 -27.18 -87.63 -126.84
C GLY A 10 -26.48 -87.37 -128.20
N THR A 11 -25.94 -88.40 -128.86
CA THR A 11 -25.83 -88.67 -130.33
C THR A 11 -24.56 -89.51 -130.63
N ILE A 12 -24.61 -90.30 -131.72
CA ILE A 12 -23.98 -91.60 -132.00
C ILE A 12 -23.17 -91.55 -133.32
N ASN A 13 -22.20 -92.48 -133.52
CA ASN A 13 -21.83 -93.21 -134.77
C ASN A 13 -20.41 -93.83 -134.59
N ALA A 14 -19.90 -94.86 -135.29
CA ALA A 14 -20.30 -96.18 -135.80
C ALA A 14 -18.99 -96.82 -136.36
N GLY A 15 -18.68 -98.12 -136.15
CA GLY A 15 -17.66 -98.85 -136.95
C GLY A 15 -16.84 -99.98 -136.30
N SER A 16 -17.01 -101.19 -136.83
CA SER A 16 -16.12 -102.38 -136.94
C SER A 16 -15.96 -103.45 -135.83
N LEU A 17 -16.29 -104.69 -136.26
CA LEU A 17 -15.90 -106.07 -135.88
C LEU A 17 -15.87 -106.47 -134.39
N GLN A 18 -16.90 -107.24 -133.99
CA GLN A 18 -16.88 -108.71 -133.76
C GLN A 18 -16.26 -109.08 -132.39
N THR A 19 -16.93 -109.76 -131.48
CA THR A 19 -17.92 -110.82 -131.67
C THR A 19 -18.86 -110.88 -130.46
N ILE A 20 -20.14 -110.64 -130.77
CA ILE A 20 -21.35 -111.33 -130.35
C ILE A 20 -21.45 -111.72 -128.87
N THR A 21 -22.21 -110.85 -128.22
CA THR A 21 -22.89 -110.99 -126.93
C THR A 21 -24.34 -111.37 -127.17
N VAL A 22 -25.08 -111.48 -126.07
CA VAL A 22 -26.53 -111.38 -125.92
C VAL A 22 -27.19 -112.75 -125.90
N GLY A 23 -27.88 -113.11 -124.84
CA GLY A 23 -28.25 -112.38 -123.64
C GLY A 23 -29.15 -113.34 -122.87
N GLU A 24 -29.97 -112.87 -121.98
CA GLU A 24 -31.20 -112.16 -122.31
C GLU A 24 -32.11 -112.64 -121.20
N SER A 25 -32.89 -111.82 -120.50
CA SER A 25 -33.80 -112.38 -119.49
C SER A 25 -33.07 -113.34 -118.49
N VAL A 26 -33.82 -114.27 -117.90
CA VAL A 26 -33.40 -115.62 -117.50
C VAL A 26 -32.43 -115.68 -116.31
N ALA A 27 -32.89 -116.23 -115.19
CA ALA A 27 -32.80 -117.64 -114.84
C ALA A 27 -31.37 -118.16 -114.72
N GLN A 28 -31.22 -119.11 -113.79
CA GLN A 28 -30.25 -120.20 -113.86
C GLN A 28 -28.77 -119.79 -113.94
N ARG A 29 -28.06 -120.02 -112.83
CA ARG A 29 -27.33 -121.27 -112.57
C ARG A 29 -25.93 -121.18 -113.18
N GLY A 30 -24.90 -121.48 -112.41
CA GLY A 30 -24.66 -122.83 -111.91
C GLY A 30 -23.60 -123.40 -112.87
N ALA A 31 -22.38 -123.59 -112.40
CA ALA A 31 -21.98 -124.77 -111.65
C ALA A 31 -22.04 -126.05 -112.49
N ASP A 32 -20.98 -126.83 -112.32
CA ASP A 32 -20.85 -128.25 -112.63
C ASP A 32 -20.31 -128.53 -114.05
N ILE A 33 -19.41 -129.48 -114.29
CA ILE A 33 -19.37 -130.90 -113.88
C ILE A 33 -17.90 -131.37 -114.09
N ILE A 34 -17.17 -131.87 -113.09
CA ILE A 34 -17.02 -133.28 -112.64
C ILE A 34 -16.50 -134.28 -113.71
N ALA A 35 -15.28 -134.78 -113.43
CA ALA A 35 -14.74 -136.14 -113.55
C ALA A 35 -14.75 -136.95 -114.88
N GLY A 36 -13.59 -137.57 -115.15
CA GLY A 36 -13.47 -138.82 -115.89
C GLY A 36 -12.03 -139.33 -116.06
N PHE A 37 -11.58 -140.23 -115.17
CA PHE A 37 -10.48 -141.24 -115.29
C PHE A 37 -9.02 -140.71 -115.43
N GLY A 38 -8.10 -140.81 -114.44
CA GLY A 38 -7.35 -141.99 -113.96
C GLY A 38 -6.21 -142.39 -114.94
N PHE A 39 -4.91 -142.11 -114.77
CA PHE A 39 -3.99 -142.39 -113.65
C PHE A 39 -2.79 -141.40 -113.55
N THR A 40 -2.15 -141.41 -112.37
CA THR A 40 -1.18 -140.49 -111.72
C THR A 40 0.30 -140.56 -112.13
N TYR A 41 0.96 -139.38 -112.13
CA TYR A 41 2.34 -139.15 -111.66
C TYR A 41 2.40 -137.76 -110.98
N THR A 42 2.79 -137.69 -109.71
CA THR A 42 2.78 -136.44 -108.91
C THR A 42 4.14 -135.74 -108.99
N ILE A 43 4.16 -134.48 -109.40
CA ILE A 43 5.29 -133.56 -109.26
C ILE A 43 4.89 -132.56 -108.16
N GLN A 44 5.67 -132.45 -107.08
CA GLN A 44 5.45 -131.46 -106.02
C GLN A 44 5.88 -130.07 -106.54
N PRO A 45 5.13 -128.99 -106.30
CA PRO A 45 5.56 -127.63 -106.64
C PRO A 45 6.75 -127.20 -105.75
N ILE A 46 7.75 -126.57 -106.37
CA ILE A 46 8.93 -125.99 -105.70
C ILE A 46 8.58 -124.56 -105.28
N ASP A 47 8.80 -124.23 -104.01
CA ASP A 47 8.65 -122.88 -103.44
C ASP A 47 10.02 -122.18 -103.42
N ILE A 48 10.12 -120.97 -103.99
CA ILE A 48 11.39 -120.28 -104.22
C ILE A 48 11.42 -118.81 -103.76
N GLN A 49 10.31 -118.26 -103.23
CA GLN A 49 10.25 -116.85 -102.85
C GLN A 49 10.28 -116.65 -101.34
N PRO A 50 10.93 -115.59 -100.83
CA PRO A 50 10.92 -115.29 -99.41
C PRO A 50 9.61 -114.61 -98.97
N PRO A 51 9.26 -114.72 -97.69
CA PRO A 51 8.14 -113.99 -97.08
C PRO A 51 8.22 -112.47 -97.20
N ARG A 52 7.09 -111.80 -96.94
CA ARG A 52 7.02 -110.33 -96.77
C ARG A 52 6.45 -109.95 -95.41
N SER A 53 7.22 -109.19 -94.64
CA SER A 53 6.83 -108.70 -93.31
C SER A 53 6.49 -107.20 -93.31
N ALA A 54 5.51 -106.83 -92.49
CA ALA A 54 5.16 -105.45 -92.20
C ALA A 54 5.08 -105.23 -90.69
N LEU A 55 5.63 -104.12 -90.22
CA LEU A 55 5.58 -103.70 -88.82
C LEU A 55 4.53 -102.61 -88.67
N SER A 56 3.64 -102.78 -87.69
CA SER A 56 2.62 -101.82 -87.30
C SER A 56 2.82 -101.44 -85.84
N LEU A 57 2.87 -100.13 -85.58
CA LEU A 57 2.98 -99.58 -84.23
C LEU A 57 1.57 -99.28 -83.69
N GLY A 58 1.26 -99.83 -82.52
CA GLY A 58 0.03 -99.54 -81.80
C GLY A 58 0.06 -98.17 -81.13
N THR A 59 -0.96 -97.89 -80.33
CA THR A 59 -1.05 -96.67 -79.52
C THR A 59 -0.59 -96.94 -78.07
N PRO A 60 -0.03 -95.96 -77.36
CA PRO A 60 0.18 -94.57 -77.79
C PRO A 60 1.38 -94.41 -78.72
N LEU A 61 1.21 -93.51 -79.70
CA LEU A 61 2.21 -93.16 -80.70
C LEU A 61 2.09 -91.66 -80.99
N PHE A 62 3.22 -90.99 -81.11
CA PHE A 62 3.29 -89.57 -81.44
C PHE A 62 4.35 -89.30 -82.50
N LEU A 63 4.02 -88.45 -83.47
CA LEU A 63 4.92 -88.10 -84.56
C LEU A 63 5.42 -86.67 -84.37
N LYS A 64 6.73 -86.50 -84.29
CA LYS A 64 7.38 -85.18 -84.17
C LYS A 64 8.68 -85.18 -84.96
N ASP A 65 8.84 -84.17 -85.82
CA ASP A 65 10.04 -83.94 -86.64
C ASP A 65 10.53 -85.19 -87.39
N GLY A 66 9.59 -85.97 -87.94
CA GLY A 66 9.87 -87.21 -88.69
C GLY A 66 10.24 -88.42 -87.83
N SER A 67 10.35 -88.28 -86.51
CA SER A 67 10.59 -89.38 -85.57
C SER A 67 9.27 -89.91 -84.99
N VAL A 68 9.21 -91.23 -84.80
CA VAL A 68 8.04 -91.91 -84.21
C VAL A 68 8.31 -92.18 -82.74
N PHE A 69 7.62 -91.46 -81.85
CA PHE A 69 7.68 -91.65 -80.41
C PHE A 69 6.66 -92.69 -79.99
N ILE A 70 7.10 -93.64 -79.18
CA ILE A 70 6.24 -94.63 -78.50
C ILE A 70 6.72 -94.78 -77.06
N ARG A 71 5.91 -95.37 -76.19
CA ARG A 71 6.37 -95.83 -74.87
C ARG A 71 6.65 -97.33 -74.90
N SER A 72 7.41 -97.81 -73.93
CA SER A 72 7.89 -99.19 -73.87
C SER A 72 6.79 -100.25 -73.94
N ASN A 73 5.59 -99.98 -73.44
CA ASN A 73 4.47 -100.92 -73.51
C ASN A 73 3.60 -100.76 -74.77
N THR A 74 3.92 -99.85 -75.69
CA THR A 74 3.18 -99.69 -76.95
C THR A 74 3.27 -101.01 -77.72
N PRO A 75 2.13 -101.65 -78.05
CA PRO A 75 2.15 -102.91 -78.78
C PRO A 75 2.72 -102.72 -80.17
N ILE A 76 3.74 -103.49 -80.53
CA ILE A 76 4.32 -103.55 -81.86
C ILE A 76 3.94 -104.88 -82.47
N THR A 77 3.31 -104.84 -83.66
CA THR A 77 2.82 -106.04 -84.33
C THR A 77 3.59 -106.26 -85.62
N LEU A 78 4.15 -107.47 -85.76
CA LEU A 78 4.83 -107.93 -86.95
C LEU A 78 3.91 -108.93 -87.66
N SER A 79 3.52 -108.62 -88.90
CA SER A 79 2.70 -109.49 -89.74
C SER A 79 3.50 -109.92 -90.96
N SER A 80 3.62 -111.23 -91.18
CA SER A 80 4.32 -111.79 -92.33
C SER A 80 3.40 -112.69 -93.15
N ILE A 81 3.52 -112.60 -94.46
CA ILE A 81 2.76 -113.40 -95.43
C ILE A 81 3.75 -114.06 -96.38
N ASP A 82 3.48 -115.31 -96.75
CA ASP A 82 4.35 -116.12 -97.59
C ASP A 82 3.90 -116.08 -99.06
N ASP A 83 4.88 -116.05 -99.97
CA ASP A 83 4.66 -115.98 -101.43
C ASP A 83 5.26 -117.22 -102.09
N LEU A 84 4.57 -117.87 -103.04
CA LEU A 84 4.98 -119.20 -103.56
C LEU A 84 5.96 -119.12 -104.74
N VAL A 85 5.64 -118.29 -105.75
CA VAL A 85 6.46 -118.16 -106.97
C VAL A 85 6.56 -116.70 -107.42
N SER A 86 5.45 -115.94 -107.30
CA SER A 86 5.39 -114.55 -107.68
C SER A 86 5.22 -113.67 -106.44
N THR A 87 6.08 -112.66 -106.27
CA THR A 87 5.99 -111.75 -105.13
C THR A 87 4.59 -111.11 -105.04
N GLY A 88 3.93 -111.26 -103.89
CA GLY A 88 2.59 -110.76 -103.62
C GLY A 88 1.43 -111.67 -104.04
N ASP A 89 1.69 -112.91 -104.43
CA ASP A 89 0.64 -113.92 -104.67
C ASP A 89 -0.02 -114.42 -103.37
N ASN A 90 0.65 -114.24 -102.22
CA ASN A 90 0.18 -114.60 -100.88
C ASN A 90 -0.34 -116.06 -100.78
N VAL A 91 0.17 -116.98 -101.60
CA VAL A 91 -0.22 -118.40 -101.63
C VAL A 91 0.96 -119.33 -101.31
N GLY A 92 2.01 -118.78 -100.67
CA GLY A 92 3.17 -119.54 -100.18
C GLY A 92 2.80 -120.63 -99.18
N LEU A 93 3.70 -121.59 -98.99
CA LEU A 93 3.43 -122.78 -98.18
C LEU A 93 3.28 -122.51 -96.68
N GLY A 94 3.69 -121.33 -96.22
CA GLY A 94 3.44 -120.80 -94.89
C GLY A 94 4.71 -120.28 -94.21
N ILE A 95 4.54 -119.29 -93.33
CA ILE A 95 5.65 -118.71 -92.55
C ILE A 95 6.08 -119.69 -91.46
N ALA A 96 7.37 -119.97 -91.35
CA ALA A 96 7.94 -120.76 -90.26
C ALA A 96 8.36 -119.88 -89.08
N LEU A 97 9.10 -118.79 -89.34
CA LEU A 97 9.70 -117.95 -88.32
C LEU A 97 9.56 -116.46 -88.64
N GLN A 98 9.42 -115.65 -87.59
CA GLN A 98 9.68 -114.21 -87.62
C GLN A 98 10.83 -113.91 -86.68
N THR A 99 11.81 -113.14 -87.13
CA THR A 99 12.94 -112.70 -86.30
C THR A 99 12.84 -111.21 -86.08
N LEU A 100 13.00 -110.80 -84.83
CA LEU A 100 13.13 -109.41 -84.41
C LEU A 100 14.48 -109.22 -83.71
N LYS A 101 15.21 -108.20 -84.15
CA LYS A 101 16.34 -107.62 -83.41
C LYS A 101 16.01 -106.19 -83.01
N VAL A 102 16.53 -105.78 -81.87
CA VAL A 102 16.48 -104.39 -81.38
C VAL A 102 17.92 -103.94 -81.22
N ASP A 103 18.29 -102.84 -81.87
CA ASP A 103 19.65 -102.28 -81.87
C ASP A 103 20.74 -103.29 -82.27
N GLY A 104 20.42 -104.14 -83.26
CA GLY A 104 21.31 -105.19 -83.78
C GLY A 104 21.41 -106.46 -82.92
N GLY A 105 20.85 -106.47 -81.71
CA GLY A 105 20.79 -107.63 -80.82
C GLY A 105 19.51 -108.46 -81.02
N LEU A 106 19.64 -109.79 -81.08
CA LEU A 106 18.47 -110.69 -81.22
C LEU A 106 17.52 -110.54 -80.03
N ARG A 107 16.29 -110.08 -80.27
CA ARG A 107 15.27 -109.87 -79.23
C ARG A 107 14.31 -111.03 -79.12
N SER A 108 13.80 -111.52 -80.24
CA SER A 108 12.84 -112.63 -80.24
C SER A 108 12.84 -113.34 -81.59
N ILE A 109 12.61 -114.64 -81.55
CA ILE A 109 12.24 -115.45 -82.71
C ILE A 109 10.86 -115.99 -82.40
N PHE A 110 9.87 -115.57 -83.17
CA PHE A 110 8.51 -116.10 -83.08
C PHE A 110 8.39 -117.26 -84.05
N SER A 111 8.07 -118.45 -83.54
CA SER A 111 7.84 -119.63 -84.37
C SER A 111 6.36 -119.85 -84.63
N ASN A 112 6.03 -120.08 -85.89
CA ASN A 112 4.69 -120.46 -86.29
C ASN A 112 4.56 -121.98 -86.19
N THR A 113 3.81 -122.46 -85.20
CA THR A 113 3.64 -123.89 -84.94
C THR A 113 2.64 -124.57 -85.86
N ASN A 114 1.90 -123.80 -86.66
CA ASN A 114 0.97 -124.33 -87.67
C ASN A 114 1.03 -123.50 -88.97
N PRO A 115 2.15 -123.56 -89.73
CA PRO A 115 2.26 -122.89 -91.01
C PRO A 115 1.21 -123.43 -91.98
N ALA A 116 0.42 -122.54 -92.59
CA ALA A 116 -0.66 -122.90 -93.49
C ALA A 116 -0.63 -122.02 -94.74
N ILE A 117 -1.03 -122.61 -95.86
CA ILE A 117 -1.02 -121.96 -97.18
C ILE A 117 -1.88 -120.69 -97.13
N GLY A 118 -1.27 -119.57 -97.51
CA GLY A 118 -1.91 -118.25 -97.60
C GLY A 118 -2.34 -117.60 -96.28
N ALA A 119 -1.95 -118.17 -95.13
CA ALA A 119 -2.21 -117.55 -93.83
C ALA A 119 -1.10 -116.56 -93.43
N SER A 120 -1.48 -115.40 -92.90
CA SER A 120 -0.52 -114.47 -92.29
C SER A 120 -0.10 -114.94 -90.90
N PHE A 121 1.19 -114.88 -90.58
CA PHE A 121 1.68 -115.08 -89.22
C PHE A 121 1.86 -113.73 -88.54
N VAL A 122 1.24 -113.55 -87.37
CA VAL A 122 1.21 -112.28 -86.65
C VAL A 122 1.76 -112.49 -85.24
N SER A 123 2.76 -111.68 -84.89
CA SER A 123 3.35 -111.66 -83.55
C SER A 123 3.27 -110.25 -82.98
N THR A 124 2.88 -110.13 -81.71
CA THR A 124 2.83 -108.85 -81.01
C THR A 124 3.83 -108.85 -79.85
N PHE A 125 4.58 -107.77 -79.71
CA PHE A 125 5.56 -107.59 -78.65
C PHE A 125 5.59 -106.13 -78.17
N THR A 126 6.39 -105.87 -77.15
CA THR A 126 6.59 -104.55 -76.56
C THR A 126 8.07 -104.37 -76.20
N LEU A 127 8.47 -103.14 -75.93
CA LEU A 127 9.82 -102.76 -75.53
C LEU A 127 9.92 -102.43 -74.03
N ILE A 128 9.07 -103.04 -73.18
CA ILE A 128 8.95 -102.81 -71.72
C ILE A 128 10.30 -102.88 -70.97
N GLN A 129 11.30 -103.57 -71.52
CA GLN A 129 12.62 -103.75 -70.91
C GLN A 129 13.67 -102.75 -71.40
N ASP A 130 13.34 -101.90 -72.36
CA ASP A 130 14.26 -100.97 -73.00
C ASP A 130 14.13 -99.58 -72.37
N ALA A 131 15.27 -98.91 -72.18
CA ALA A 131 15.34 -97.57 -71.61
C ALA A 131 14.96 -96.51 -72.64
N ASP A 132 14.72 -95.28 -72.20
CA ASP A 132 14.45 -94.16 -73.11
C ASP A 132 15.62 -93.95 -74.09
N GLY A 133 15.30 -93.65 -75.34
CA GLY A 133 16.30 -93.50 -76.40
C GLY A 133 15.78 -93.84 -77.79
N PHE A 134 16.60 -93.62 -78.81
CA PHE A 134 16.30 -94.09 -80.15
C PHE A 134 16.66 -95.57 -80.29
N HIS A 135 15.73 -96.37 -80.80
CA HIS A 135 15.93 -97.79 -81.05
C HIS A 135 15.68 -98.14 -82.52
N ASP A 136 16.55 -98.97 -83.09
CA ASP A 136 16.44 -99.50 -84.44
C ASP A 136 15.87 -100.93 -84.40
N LEU A 137 14.65 -101.10 -84.91
CA LEU A 137 13.98 -102.39 -85.00
C LEU A 137 14.30 -103.04 -86.34
N GLU A 138 15.03 -104.15 -86.32
CA GLU A 138 15.35 -104.96 -87.49
C GLU A 138 14.44 -106.20 -87.50
N PHE A 139 13.67 -106.41 -88.57
CA PHE A 139 12.74 -107.55 -88.67
C PHE A 139 12.73 -108.20 -90.05
N PHE A 140 12.54 -109.52 -90.08
CA PHE A 140 12.37 -110.33 -91.29
C PHE A 140 11.67 -111.66 -90.94
N ALA A 141 11.11 -112.33 -91.94
CA ALA A 141 10.51 -113.65 -91.79
C ALA A 141 11.18 -114.71 -92.68
N GLN A 142 10.95 -115.98 -92.33
CA GLN A 142 11.44 -117.15 -93.03
C GLN A 142 10.30 -118.15 -93.20
N ASP A 143 10.14 -118.72 -94.39
CA ASP A 143 9.11 -119.72 -94.70
C ASP A 143 9.50 -121.14 -94.24
N ILE A 144 8.63 -122.12 -94.46
CA ILE A 144 8.91 -123.53 -94.14
C ILE A 144 9.94 -124.21 -95.05
N LYS A 145 10.32 -123.58 -96.18
CA LYS A 145 11.37 -124.04 -97.10
C LYS A 145 12.69 -123.31 -96.87
N GLU A 146 12.76 -122.54 -95.80
CA GLU A 146 13.92 -121.77 -95.35
C GLU A 146 14.25 -120.56 -96.23
N ASN A 147 13.39 -120.15 -97.16
CA ASN A 147 13.56 -118.89 -97.89
C ASN A 147 13.35 -117.73 -96.91
N LYS A 148 14.31 -116.80 -96.88
CA LYS A 148 14.39 -115.74 -95.88
C LYS A 148 14.27 -114.36 -96.52
N GLU A 149 13.42 -113.52 -95.93
CA GLU A 149 13.27 -112.12 -96.29
C GLU A 149 14.51 -111.29 -95.91
N GLU A 150 14.83 -110.27 -96.72
CA GLU A 150 15.79 -109.23 -96.37
C GLU A 150 15.32 -108.44 -95.15
N ALA A 151 16.26 -108.12 -94.25
CA ALA A 151 15.96 -107.43 -93.02
C ALA A 151 15.48 -105.99 -93.26
N LYS A 152 14.31 -105.64 -92.72
CA LYS A 152 13.77 -104.29 -92.73
C LYS A 152 14.11 -103.58 -91.42
N LEU A 153 14.46 -102.29 -91.51
CA LEU A 153 14.81 -101.44 -90.37
C LEU A 153 13.76 -100.35 -90.15
N GLN A 154 13.31 -100.20 -88.91
CA GLN A 154 12.44 -99.11 -88.47
C GLN A 154 13.03 -98.47 -87.21
N ARG A 155 13.43 -97.20 -87.31
CA ARG A 155 13.83 -96.41 -86.13
C ARG A 155 12.60 -95.88 -85.40
N ILE A 156 12.62 -95.98 -84.09
CA ILE A 156 11.62 -95.43 -83.17
C ILE A 156 12.31 -94.67 -82.04
N ALA A 157 11.62 -93.74 -81.41
CA ALA A 157 12.05 -93.06 -80.20
C ALA A 157 11.22 -93.60 -79.03
N LEU A 158 11.88 -94.23 -78.06
CA LEU A 158 11.25 -94.74 -76.87
C LEU A 158 11.30 -93.66 -75.78
N ASP A 159 10.13 -93.28 -75.30
CA ASP A 159 9.97 -92.31 -74.23
C ASP A 159 9.09 -92.92 -73.15
N ASN A 160 9.65 -93.14 -71.95
CA ASN A 160 8.93 -93.63 -70.77
C ASN A 160 8.95 -92.61 -69.63
N THR A 161 9.65 -91.48 -69.80
CA THR A 161 9.84 -90.50 -68.75
C THR A 161 8.63 -89.57 -68.70
N PRO A 162 7.87 -89.52 -67.61
CA PRO A 162 6.76 -88.58 -67.53
C PRO A 162 7.24 -87.13 -67.40
N PRO A 163 6.40 -86.15 -67.80
CA PRO A 163 6.69 -84.75 -67.57
C PRO A 163 6.86 -84.41 -66.09
N VAL A 164 7.60 -83.34 -65.80
CA VAL A 164 7.73 -82.78 -64.45
C VAL A 164 7.00 -81.44 -64.37
N THR A 165 6.02 -81.37 -63.49
CA THR A 165 5.29 -80.13 -63.17
C THR A 165 5.64 -79.61 -61.78
N ALA A 166 5.65 -78.28 -61.63
CA ALA A 166 5.74 -77.59 -60.35
C ALA A 166 4.74 -76.41 -60.28
N LEU A 167 4.20 -76.15 -59.09
CA LEU A 167 3.41 -74.95 -58.84
C LEU A 167 4.34 -73.73 -58.81
N LYS A 168 4.06 -72.76 -59.67
CA LYS A 168 4.80 -71.50 -59.74
C LYS A 168 3.88 -70.33 -59.38
N PRO A 169 3.91 -69.82 -58.15
CA PRO A 169 3.20 -68.59 -57.78
C PRO A 169 3.84 -67.36 -58.46
N SER A 170 3.08 -66.27 -58.57
CA SER A 170 3.54 -64.98 -59.09
C SER A 170 4.46 -64.23 -58.12
N GLY A 171 4.60 -64.69 -56.88
CA GLY A 171 5.46 -64.12 -55.84
C GLY A 171 5.88 -65.17 -54.81
N GLU A 172 6.67 -64.75 -53.82
CA GLU A 172 7.16 -65.62 -52.75
C GLU A 172 6.11 -65.77 -51.63
N PHE A 173 5.87 -67.00 -51.19
CA PHE A 173 4.97 -67.25 -50.06
C PHE A 173 5.58 -66.71 -48.76
N PHE A 174 4.73 -66.17 -47.88
CA PHE A 174 5.11 -66.04 -46.47
C PHE A 174 5.09 -67.41 -45.81
N ILE A 175 6.17 -67.76 -45.13
CA ILE A 175 6.32 -69.04 -44.46
C ILE A 175 6.37 -68.79 -42.95
N ASN A 176 5.30 -69.19 -42.24
CA ASN A 176 5.26 -69.08 -40.79
C ASN A 176 5.79 -70.37 -40.13
N GLY A 177 6.81 -70.23 -39.27
CA GLY A 177 7.35 -71.33 -38.45
C GLY A 177 6.70 -71.47 -37.06
N GLN A 178 5.75 -70.61 -36.69
CA GLN A 178 5.14 -70.56 -35.35
C GLN A 178 3.66 -70.92 -35.36
N PHE A 179 3.34 -72.19 -35.66
CA PHE A 179 2.14 -72.84 -35.16
C PHE A 179 2.58 -74.20 -34.59
N PRO A 180 2.52 -74.42 -33.27
CA PRO A 180 3.04 -75.62 -32.65
C PRO A 180 2.01 -76.75 -32.80
N ASP A 181 1.97 -77.39 -33.97
CA ASP A 181 1.33 -78.70 -34.12
C ASP A 181 2.03 -79.54 -35.22
N GLN A 182 2.96 -80.37 -34.73
CA GLN A 182 3.30 -81.75 -35.11
C GLN A 182 2.83 -82.32 -36.48
N VAL A 183 2.95 -81.58 -37.59
CA VAL A 183 3.06 -82.16 -38.94
C VAL A 183 4.06 -81.33 -39.73
N ALA A 184 5.13 -81.96 -40.19
CA ALA A 184 6.20 -81.32 -40.96
C ALA A 184 5.63 -80.57 -42.19
N GLY A 185 5.71 -79.24 -42.16
CA GLY A 185 5.36 -78.39 -43.29
C GLY A 185 5.31 -76.92 -42.91
N ASN A 186 6.27 -76.15 -43.41
CA ASN A 186 6.19 -74.70 -43.52
C ASN A 186 4.87 -74.31 -44.20
N ARG A 187 3.89 -73.76 -43.45
CA ARG A 187 2.62 -73.31 -44.04
C ARG A 187 2.90 -72.14 -44.98
N GLN A 188 2.45 -72.25 -46.23
CA GLN A 188 2.65 -71.26 -47.27
C GLN A 188 1.44 -70.33 -47.33
N PHE A 189 1.61 -69.11 -46.83
CA PHE A 189 0.61 -68.06 -46.88
C PHE A 189 0.81 -67.18 -48.11
N ALA A 190 -0.29 -66.83 -48.78
CA ALA A 190 -0.30 -65.95 -49.93
C ALA A 190 -1.41 -64.91 -49.83
N PRO A 191 -1.19 -63.70 -50.38
CA PRO A 191 -2.27 -62.74 -50.55
C PRO A 191 -3.20 -63.17 -51.69
N LEU A 192 -4.41 -62.61 -51.72
CA LEU A 192 -5.39 -62.87 -52.79
C LEU A 192 -4.89 -62.48 -54.20
N SER A 193 -3.93 -61.56 -54.28
CA SER A 193 -3.35 -61.09 -55.55
C SER A 193 -2.44 -62.11 -56.22
N PHE A 194 -2.08 -63.20 -55.55
CA PHE A 194 -1.24 -64.24 -56.16
C PHE A 194 -1.97 -64.95 -57.29
N VAL A 195 -1.26 -65.07 -58.40
CA VAL A 195 -1.67 -65.89 -59.54
C VAL A 195 -0.69 -67.04 -59.69
N TYR A 196 -1.21 -68.22 -60.01
CA TYR A 196 -0.47 -69.47 -60.01
C TYR A 196 -0.40 -70.02 -61.43
N ALA A 197 0.75 -70.56 -61.81
CA ALA A 197 0.94 -71.31 -63.04
C ALA A 197 1.46 -72.72 -62.73
N LEU A 198 1.20 -73.65 -63.64
CA LEU A 198 1.68 -75.03 -63.56
C LEU A 198 2.52 -75.36 -64.81
N PRO A 199 3.67 -74.71 -65.00
CA PRO A 199 4.56 -75.04 -66.10
C PRO A 199 5.00 -76.50 -65.95
N ALA A 200 4.80 -77.26 -67.03
CA ALA A 200 5.27 -78.63 -67.14
C ALA A 200 6.35 -78.69 -68.21
N GLN A 201 7.38 -79.49 -67.95
CA GLN A 201 8.44 -79.77 -68.89
C GLN A 201 8.58 -81.27 -69.03
N ASP A 202 8.67 -81.75 -70.26
CA ASP A 202 9.05 -83.13 -70.53
C ASP A 202 10.58 -83.25 -70.53
N PRO A 203 11.19 -83.94 -69.55
CA PRO A 203 12.65 -84.03 -69.46
C PRO A 203 13.21 -84.87 -70.61
N SER A 204 14.23 -84.34 -71.30
CA SER A 204 14.94 -85.16 -72.29
C SER A 204 15.84 -86.17 -71.60
N VAL A 205 15.55 -87.46 -71.78
CA VAL A 205 16.36 -88.58 -71.32
C VAL A 205 16.95 -89.28 -72.56
N ASN A 206 18.27 -89.41 -72.60
CA ASN A 206 19.02 -89.97 -73.74
C ASN A 206 18.68 -89.33 -75.10
N GLY A 207 18.36 -88.03 -75.11
CA GLY A 207 18.07 -87.27 -76.33
C GLY A 207 16.65 -87.43 -76.87
N VAL A 208 15.77 -88.13 -76.15
CA VAL A 208 14.35 -88.31 -76.50
C VAL A 208 13.47 -87.58 -75.47
N ALA A 209 12.45 -86.89 -75.98
CA ALA A 209 11.34 -86.28 -75.22
C ALA A 209 10.18 -86.04 -76.18
N SER A 210 9.06 -86.71 -75.96
CA SER A 210 7.86 -86.59 -76.79
C SER A 210 7.19 -85.22 -76.64
N GLY A 211 7.47 -84.51 -75.56
CA GLY A 211 6.89 -83.21 -75.20
C GLY A 211 5.62 -83.36 -74.36
N VAL A 212 5.24 -82.30 -73.65
CA VAL A 212 4.03 -82.29 -72.82
C VAL A 212 2.78 -82.22 -73.72
N LEU A 213 1.81 -83.11 -73.49
CA LEU A 213 0.51 -83.09 -74.14
C LEU A 213 -0.45 -82.15 -73.42
N PHE A 214 -0.63 -82.32 -72.10
CA PHE A 214 -1.39 -81.40 -71.27
C PHE A 214 -0.98 -81.48 -69.79
N THR A 215 -1.24 -80.39 -69.08
CA THR A 215 -1.26 -80.32 -67.62
C THR A 215 -2.70 -80.20 -67.16
N ARG A 216 -3.11 -81.00 -66.17
CA ARG A 216 -4.43 -80.88 -65.52
C ARG A 216 -4.29 -80.61 -64.04
N PHE A 217 -5.21 -79.84 -63.48
CA PHE A 217 -5.24 -79.58 -62.04
C PHE A 217 -6.68 -79.49 -61.51
N ARG A 218 -6.79 -79.55 -60.19
CA ARG A 218 -8.00 -79.21 -59.44
C ARG A 218 -7.64 -78.47 -58.16
N VAL A 219 -8.53 -77.57 -57.74
CA VAL A 219 -8.42 -76.85 -56.47
C VAL A 219 -9.44 -77.45 -55.51
N ILE A 220 -8.95 -77.99 -54.40
CA ILE A 220 -9.77 -78.60 -53.36
C ILE A 220 -9.81 -77.64 -52.17
N PRO A 221 -10.96 -77.02 -51.86
CA PRO A 221 -11.09 -76.23 -50.64
C PRO A 221 -10.99 -77.15 -49.42
N LEU A 222 -10.19 -76.74 -48.45
CA LEU A 222 -10.03 -77.39 -47.16
C LEU A 222 -10.63 -76.51 -46.05
N THR A 223 -11.02 -77.13 -44.96
CA THR A 223 -11.37 -76.45 -43.70
C THR A 223 -10.42 -76.90 -42.61
N ALA A 224 -10.19 -76.05 -41.61
CA ALA A 224 -9.36 -76.41 -40.45
C ALA A 224 -10.08 -76.17 -39.12
N PRO A 225 -11.25 -76.80 -38.88
CA PRO A 225 -11.92 -76.71 -37.59
C PRO A 225 -10.98 -77.27 -36.50
N LEU A 226 -10.75 -76.47 -35.46
CA LEU A 226 -9.80 -76.76 -34.37
C LEU A 226 -8.33 -76.88 -34.82
N GLY A 227 -7.95 -76.26 -35.95
CA GLY A 227 -6.56 -76.18 -36.41
C GLY A 227 -6.05 -77.39 -37.19
N MET A 228 -6.88 -78.44 -37.35
CA MET A 228 -6.54 -79.64 -38.12
C MET A 228 -7.13 -79.58 -39.53
N LEU A 229 -6.30 -79.79 -40.56
CA LEU A 229 -6.76 -79.84 -41.95
C LEU A 229 -7.73 -81.01 -42.17
N VAL A 230 -8.94 -80.70 -42.62
CA VAL A 230 -9.96 -81.66 -42.99
C VAL A 230 -10.19 -81.57 -44.50
N GLU A 231 -9.91 -82.68 -45.19
CA GLU A 231 -10.26 -82.84 -46.60
C GLU A 231 -11.77 -83.09 -46.76
N PRO A 232 -12.39 -82.65 -47.86
CA PRO A 232 -13.75 -83.05 -48.21
C PRO A 232 -13.90 -84.57 -48.29
N SER A 233 -15.11 -85.08 -48.02
CA SER A 233 -15.40 -86.52 -48.14
C SER A 233 -15.01 -87.08 -49.51
N ALA A 234 -14.71 -88.38 -49.60
CA ALA A 234 -14.33 -89.02 -50.86
C ALA A 234 -15.36 -88.78 -52.00
N GLN A 235 -16.65 -88.69 -51.67
CA GLN A 235 -17.73 -88.33 -52.60
C GLN A 235 -17.65 -86.86 -53.06
N ALA A 236 -17.42 -85.92 -52.15
CA ALA A 236 -17.26 -84.51 -52.48
C ALA A 236 -15.99 -84.25 -53.32
N LYS A 237 -14.88 -84.92 -52.97
CA LYS A 237 -13.62 -84.87 -53.73
C LYS A 237 -13.73 -85.52 -55.12
N ALA A 238 -14.62 -86.50 -55.31
CA ALA A 238 -14.90 -87.10 -56.61
C ALA A 238 -15.70 -86.18 -57.56
N GLY A 239 -16.52 -85.27 -57.02
CA GLY A 239 -17.25 -84.25 -57.78
C GLY A 239 -16.38 -83.07 -58.23
N ILE A 240 -15.18 -82.92 -57.65
CA ILE A 240 -14.17 -81.93 -58.08
C ILE A 240 -13.28 -82.60 -59.12
N HIS A 241 -13.70 -82.48 -60.38
CA HIS A 241 -12.98 -83.04 -61.52
C HIS A 241 -11.72 -82.21 -61.83
N PHE A 242 -10.71 -82.88 -62.41
CA PHE A 242 -9.59 -82.18 -63.03
C PHE A 242 -10.13 -81.32 -64.19
N GLY A 243 -9.85 -80.02 -64.16
CA GLY A 243 -10.24 -79.12 -65.25
C GLY A 243 -9.40 -79.37 -66.50
N VAL A 244 -10.00 -79.21 -67.69
CA VAL A 244 -9.28 -79.12 -68.97
C VAL A 244 -8.98 -77.63 -69.19
N PHE A 245 -7.80 -77.20 -68.77
CA PHE A 245 -7.34 -75.81 -68.96
C PHE A 245 -6.23 -75.77 -70.00
N ASP A 246 -6.11 -74.64 -70.69
CA ASP A 246 -4.94 -74.31 -71.49
C ASP A 246 -3.70 -74.41 -70.57
N PRO A 247 -2.73 -75.29 -70.85
CA PRO A 247 -1.57 -75.53 -69.98
C PRO A 247 -0.69 -74.28 -69.73
N LEU A 248 -1.01 -73.13 -70.36
CA LEU A 248 -0.26 -71.88 -70.25
C LEU A 248 -0.97 -70.76 -69.47
N GLY A 249 -2.25 -70.93 -69.07
CA GLY A 249 -3.03 -69.88 -68.41
C GLY A 249 -2.80 -69.81 -66.89
N PRO A 250 -2.54 -68.63 -66.30
CA PRO A 250 -2.42 -68.50 -64.85
C PRO A 250 -3.82 -68.51 -64.18
N PHE A 251 -3.94 -69.10 -62.99
CA PHE A 251 -5.19 -69.17 -62.20
C PHE A 251 -5.06 -68.50 -60.83
N ALA A 252 -6.16 -68.02 -60.28
CA ALA A 252 -6.20 -67.42 -58.94
C ALA A 252 -6.92 -68.34 -57.94
N LEU A 253 -6.63 -68.15 -56.66
CA LEU A 253 -7.30 -68.83 -55.56
C LEU A 253 -8.20 -67.84 -54.81
N SER A 254 -9.28 -68.34 -54.20
CA SER A 254 -10.06 -67.56 -53.23
C SER A 254 -9.45 -67.68 -51.84
N GLU A 255 -9.69 -66.68 -50.99
CA GLU A 255 -9.37 -66.73 -49.56
C GLU A 255 -9.88 -68.01 -48.89
N GLY A 256 -9.03 -68.59 -48.05
CA GLY A 256 -9.22 -69.87 -47.37
C GLY A 256 -8.07 -70.83 -47.63
N ILE A 257 -8.21 -72.06 -47.13
CA ILE A 257 -7.20 -73.10 -47.31
C ILE A 257 -7.55 -73.89 -48.57
N SER A 258 -6.60 -74.04 -49.49
CA SER A 258 -6.79 -74.80 -50.72
C SER A 258 -5.66 -75.80 -50.93
N ARG A 259 -6.01 -77.05 -51.27
CA ARG A 259 -5.06 -78.03 -51.80
C ARG A 259 -5.16 -78.07 -53.31
N ILE A 260 -4.07 -77.75 -53.98
CA ILE A 260 -3.95 -77.82 -55.44
C ILE A 260 -3.36 -79.18 -55.77
N GLU A 261 -4.12 -80.01 -56.47
CA GLU A 261 -3.63 -81.29 -57.01
C GLU A 261 -3.45 -81.18 -58.52
N PHE A 262 -2.28 -81.60 -59.03
CA PHE A 262 -1.93 -81.47 -60.44
C PHE A 262 -1.12 -82.66 -60.96
N GLN A 263 -1.23 -82.87 -62.27
CA GLN A 263 -0.56 -83.96 -63.01
C GLN A 263 -0.45 -83.57 -64.49
N SER A 264 0.67 -83.88 -65.11
CA SER A 264 0.93 -83.73 -66.54
C SER A 264 1.09 -85.07 -67.24
N THR A 265 0.76 -85.07 -68.53
CA THR A 265 0.88 -86.21 -69.44
C THR A 265 1.66 -85.77 -70.66
N ASP A 266 2.61 -86.59 -71.13
CA ASP A 266 3.34 -86.33 -72.37
C ASP A 266 2.54 -86.80 -73.62
N ASN A 267 3.12 -86.62 -74.80
CA ASN A 267 2.47 -87.00 -76.06
C ASN A 267 2.40 -88.51 -76.33
N VAL A 268 3.18 -89.33 -75.61
CA VAL A 268 3.07 -90.80 -75.65
C VAL A 268 2.35 -91.38 -74.42
N LEU A 269 1.63 -90.54 -73.68
CA LEU A 269 0.80 -90.90 -72.53
C LEU A 269 1.56 -91.47 -71.32
N ASN A 270 2.82 -91.10 -71.12
CA ASN A 270 3.44 -91.22 -69.80
C ASN A 270 2.88 -90.14 -68.88
N GLN A 271 2.56 -90.53 -67.65
CA GLN A 271 1.87 -89.68 -66.69
C GLN A 271 2.69 -89.55 -65.42
N GLU A 272 2.86 -88.32 -64.93
CA GLU A 272 3.50 -88.13 -63.63
C GLU A 272 2.58 -88.60 -62.50
N ILE A 273 3.10 -88.80 -61.29
CA ILE A 273 2.22 -89.02 -60.13
C ILE A 273 1.49 -87.71 -59.78
N ILE A 274 0.25 -87.79 -59.28
CA ILE A 274 -0.47 -86.60 -58.80
C ILE A 274 0.31 -85.98 -57.64
N LYS A 275 0.69 -84.71 -57.79
CA LYS A 275 1.33 -83.90 -56.75
C LYS A 275 0.29 -83.00 -56.10
N GLY A 276 0.52 -82.63 -54.84
CA GLY A 276 -0.38 -81.78 -54.06
C GLY A 276 0.37 -80.71 -53.26
N VAL A 277 -0.08 -79.46 -53.31
CA VAL A 277 0.43 -78.35 -52.49
C VAL A 277 -0.73 -77.68 -51.77
N THR A 278 -0.58 -77.44 -50.46
CA THR A 278 -1.56 -76.69 -49.67
C THR A 278 -1.14 -75.23 -49.59
N VAL A 279 -2.03 -74.34 -50.02
CA VAL A 279 -1.84 -72.89 -49.97
C VAL A 279 -2.89 -72.29 -49.04
N TYR A 280 -2.44 -71.40 -48.15
CA TYR A 280 -3.28 -70.63 -47.25
C TYR A 280 -3.42 -69.24 -47.85
N VAL A 281 -4.57 -68.95 -48.44
CA VAL A 281 -4.82 -67.62 -49.02
C VAL A 281 -5.47 -66.76 -47.97
N ASP A 282 -4.76 -65.72 -47.58
CA ASP A 282 -5.25 -64.71 -46.65
C ASP A 282 -5.53 -63.43 -47.43
N ALA A 283 -6.76 -62.93 -47.30
CA ALA A 283 -7.19 -61.70 -47.96
C ALA A 283 -7.75 -60.68 -46.96
N THR A 284 -7.83 -61.04 -45.68
CA THR A 284 -8.44 -60.21 -44.66
C THR A 284 -7.35 -59.40 -43.98
N PRO A 285 -7.36 -58.06 -44.07
CA PRO A 285 -6.40 -57.25 -43.33
C PRO A 285 -6.60 -57.37 -41.81
N PRO A 286 -5.54 -57.16 -41.02
CA PRO A 286 -5.67 -57.07 -39.57
C PRO A 286 -6.54 -55.87 -39.14
N ALA A 287 -7.02 -55.89 -37.90
CA ALA A 287 -7.75 -54.77 -37.32
C ALA A 287 -6.96 -54.17 -36.15
N SER A 288 -6.71 -52.86 -36.17
CA SER A 288 -6.15 -52.12 -35.04
C SER A 288 -7.19 -51.32 -34.26
N ASN A 289 -6.91 -51.05 -32.99
CA ASN A 289 -7.72 -50.20 -32.13
C ASN A 289 -6.84 -49.12 -31.46
N LEU A 290 -7.37 -47.91 -31.28
CA LEU A 290 -6.68 -46.84 -30.55
C LEU A 290 -7.10 -46.84 -29.08
N VAL A 291 -6.12 -46.94 -28.19
CA VAL A 291 -6.30 -46.85 -26.73
C VAL A 291 -5.49 -45.67 -26.19
N LEU A 292 -6.16 -44.81 -25.42
CA LEU A 292 -5.54 -43.66 -24.74
C LEU A 292 -5.44 -43.94 -23.23
N SER A 293 -4.29 -43.64 -22.64
CA SER A 293 -4.06 -43.74 -21.19
C SER A 293 -3.52 -42.41 -20.67
N GLY A 294 -4.10 -41.87 -19.60
CA GLY A 294 -3.73 -40.58 -19.03
C GLY A 294 -4.80 -39.49 -19.23
N PRO A 295 -4.47 -38.22 -18.91
CA PRO A 295 -5.42 -37.12 -18.93
C PRO A 295 -6.02 -36.87 -20.31
N GLN A 296 -7.34 -36.64 -20.38
CA GLN A 296 -8.03 -36.33 -21.62
C GLN A 296 -9.35 -35.62 -21.34
N LEU A 297 -9.74 -34.73 -22.25
CA LEU A 297 -11.02 -34.03 -22.24
C LEU A 297 -11.69 -34.19 -23.61
N GLN A 298 -12.91 -34.74 -23.63
CA GLN A 298 -13.78 -34.71 -24.80
C GLN A 298 -14.65 -33.45 -24.74
N SER A 299 -14.51 -32.56 -25.73
CA SER A 299 -15.33 -31.35 -25.87
C SER A 299 -15.95 -31.29 -27.26
N GLY A 300 -17.23 -31.70 -27.36
CA GLY A 300 -17.91 -31.87 -28.64
C GLY A 300 -17.18 -32.88 -29.54
N PRO A 301 -16.83 -32.55 -30.80
CA PRO A 301 -16.08 -33.44 -31.70
C PRO A 301 -14.58 -33.48 -31.40
N THR A 302 -14.08 -32.61 -30.52
CA THR A 302 -12.65 -32.40 -30.27
C THR A 302 -12.19 -33.21 -29.07
N VAL A 303 -11.05 -33.88 -29.21
CA VAL A 303 -10.36 -34.58 -28.11
C VAL A 303 -9.12 -33.78 -27.72
N PHE A 304 -9.12 -33.25 -26.50
CA PHE A 304 -7.94 -32.67 -25.87
C PHE A 304 -7.21 -33.74 -25.07
N VAL A 305 -5.90 -33.73 -25.14
CA VAL A 305 -5.01 -34.66 -24.43
C VAL A 305 -3.82 -33.88 -23.91
N SER A 306 -3.15 -34.38 -22.87
CA SER A 306 -1.88 -33.79 -22.45
C SER A 306 -0.69 -34.44 -23.16
N ALA A 307 0.50 -33.83 -23.03
CA ALA A 307 1.73 -34.48 -23.47
C ALA A 307 2.03 -35.79 -22.71
N ALA A 308 1.43 -35.99 -21.53
CA ALA A 308 1.54 -37.20 -20.75
C ALA A 308 0.54 -38.31 -21.16
N THR A 309 -0.40 -38.01 -22.07
CA THR A 309 -1.33 -39.01 -22.59
C THR A 309 -0.60 -39.98 -23.52
N GLU A 310 -0.63 -41.24 -23.17
CA GLU A 310 0.01 -42.32 -23.92
C GLU A 310 -0.97 -42.94 -24.93
N PHE A 311 -0.50 -43.10 -26.16
CA PHE A 311 -1.22 -43.68 -27.29
C PHE A 311 -0.73 -45.12 -27.52
N SER A 312 -1.65 -46.08 -27.50
CA SER A 312 -1.39 -47.48 -27.80
C SER A 312 -2.26 -47.97 -28.95
N LEU A 313 -1.69 -48.80 -29.83
CA LEU A 313 -2.32 -49.30 -31.04
C LEU A 313 -2.32 -50.84 -31.07
N PRO A 314 -3.02 -51.54 -30.15
CA PRO A 314 -3.17 -52.97 -30.24
C PRO A 314 -3.84 -53.37 -31.56
N ALA A 315 -3.32 -54.39 -32.22
CA ALA A 315 -3.89 -54.94 -33.44
C ALA A 315 -3.90 -56.47 -33.40
N GLN A 316 -4.84 -57.06 -34.13
CA GLN A 316 -4.97 -58.50 -34.27
C GLN A 316 -5.31 -58.82 -35.73
N ASP A 317 -4.72 -59.89 -36.22
CA ASP A 317 -5.07 -60.45 -37.53
C ASP A 317 -6.22 -61.46 -37.35
N PRO A 318 -7.44 -61.15 -37.81
CA PRO A 318 -8.61 -61.97 -37.54
C PRO A 318 -8.58 -63.26 -38.38
N ILE A 319 -9.00 -64.38 -37.77
CA ILE A 319 -9.12 -65.66 -38.49
C ILE A 319 -10.40 -65.63 -39.35
N VAL A 320 -10.24 -65.65 -40.66
CA VAL A 320 -11.34 -65.73 -41.64
C VAL A 320 -11.18 -66.99 -42.49
N LYS A 321 -12.23 -67.81 -42.59
CA LYS A 321 -12.22 -69.13 -43.27
C LYS A 321 -11.03 -70.01 -42.84
N ASP A 322 -10.80 -70.06 -41.52
CA ASP A 322 -9.72 -70.82 -40.87
C ASP A 322 -8.29 -70.39 -41.28
N VAL A 323 -8.11 -69.20 -41.86
CA VAL A 323 -6.81 -68.63 -42.23
C VAL A 323 -6.59 -67.28 -41.55
N ALA A 324 -5.37 -67.09 -41.04
CA ALA A 324 -4.79 -65.80 -40.65
C ALA A 324 -3.26 -65.93 -40.84
N SER A 325 -2.65 -65.02 -41.59
CA SER A 325 -1.20 -65.02 -41.86
C SER A 325 -0.37 -64.44 -40.72
N GLY A 326 -1.04 -63.82 -39.74
CA GLY A 326 -0.47 -63.19 -38.56
C GLY A 326 -0.12 -61.72 -38.79
N LEU A 327 -0.07 -60.95 -37.70
CA LEU A 327 0.26 -59.52 -37.74
C LEU A 327 1.75 -59.28 -38.05
N TYR A 328 2.05 -58.53 -39.10
CA TYR A 328 3.41 -58.04 -39.40
C TYR A 328 3.76 -56.81 -38.56
N GLY A 329 2.78 -55.92 -38.36
CA GLY A 329 2.86 -54.80 -37.43
C GLY A 329 1.84 -53.71 -37.70
N VAL A 330 1.82 -52.71 -36.82
CA VAL A 330 1.06 -51.48 -37.01
C VAL A 330 2.02 -50.38 -37.41
N ASN A 331 1.70 -49.66 -38.48
CA ASN A 331 2.40 -48.45 -38.87
C ASN A 331 1.55 -47.24 -38.51
N TYR A 332 2.19 -46.18 -38.03
CA TYR A 332 1.53 -44.91 -37.75
C TYR A 332 2.35 -43.73 -38.25
N SER A 333 1.70 -42.61 -38.51
CA SER A 333 2.35 -41.33 -38.81
C SER A 333 1.63 -40.21 -38.08
N ILE A 334 2.40 -39.19 -37.71
CA ILE A 334 1.90 -37.97 -37.07
C ILE A 334 1.92 -36.87 -38.13
N ASN A 335 0.77 -36.22 -38.33
CA ASN A 335 0.53 -35.21 -39.36
C ASN A 335 0.85 -35.72 -40.78
N ALA A 336 1.82 -35.10 -41.44
CA ALA A 336 2.34 -35.48 -42.75
C ALA A 336 3.73 -36.14 -42.66
N GLY A 337 4.12 -36.62 -41.46
CA GLY A 337 5.37 -37.33 -41.24
C GLY A 337 5.42 -38.69 -41.93
N ALA A 338 6.62 -39.27 -41.97
CA ALA A 338 6.82 -40.63 -42.48
C ALA A 338 6.12 -41.67 -41.58
N ASN A 339 5.71 -42.80 -42.18
CA ASN A 339 5.20 -43.94 -41.42
C ASN A 339 6.31 -44.54 -40.54
N GLN A 340 5.96 -44.83 -39.30
CA GLN A 340 6.81 -45.43 -38.28
C GLN A 340 6.14 -46.71 -37.78
N LYS A 341 6.93 -47.74 -37.44
CA LYS A 341 6.42 -48.98 -36.85
C LYS A 341 6.11 -48.75 -35.37
N PHE A 342 4.93 -49.15 -34.93
CA PHE A 342 4.53 -49.12 -33.53
C PHE A 342 5.30 -50.18 -32.74
N ASN A 343 6.09 -49.75 -31.75
CA ASN A 343 6.95 -50.60 -30.92
C ASN A 343 6.65 -50.46 -29.41
N GLY A 344 5.63 -49.69 -29.04
CA GLY A 344 5.28 -49.36 -27.65
C GLY A 344 4.46 -48.07 -27.58
N ALA A 345 3.90 -47.79 -26.41
CA ALA A 345 3.13 -46.57 -26.19
C ALA A 345 3.98 -45.32 -26.45
N PHE A 346 3.36 -44.27 -26.99
CA PHE A 346 4.04 -43.01 -27.32
C PHE A 346 3.18 -41.81 -26.96
N GLY A 347 3.81 -40.65 -26.73
CA GLY A 347 3.12 -39.37 -26.53
C GLY A 347 3.13 -38.51 -27.79
N LEU A 348 2.32 -37.45 -27.80
CA LEU A 348 2.30 -36.45 -28.87
C LEU A 348 2.84 -35.11 -28.36
N SER A 349 3.45 -34.33 -29.26
CA SER A 349 3.87 -32.95 -28.96
C SER A 349 2.72 -31.97 -29.10
N GLU A 350 2.81 -30.87 -28.36
CA GLU A 350 1.79 -29.82 -28.25
C GLU A 350 1.31 -29.23 -29.57
N GLY A 351 -0.01 -29.02 -29.67
CA GLY A 351 -0.72 -28.47 -30.81
C GLY A 351 -1.66 -29.49 -31.45
N ILE A 352 -2.24 -29.11 -32.58
CA ILE A 352 -3.14 -29.98 -33.33
C ILE A 352 -2.32 -31.08 -34.01
N ARG A 353 -2.67 -32.35 -33.75
CA ARG A 353 -1.96 -33.53 -34.26
C ARG A 353 -2.93 -34.52 -34.90
N ALA A 354 -2.71 -34.83 -36.16
CA ALA A 354 -3.41 -35.91 -36.83
C ALA A 354 -2.60 -37.21 -36.69
N LEU A 355 -3.13 -38.18 -35.95
CA LEU A 355 -2.60 -39.53 -35.87
C LEU A 355 -3.25 -40.39 -36.95
N LYS A 356 -2.42 -40.86 -37.89
CA LYS A 356 -2.82 -41.85 -38.88
C LYS A 356 -2.20 -43.19 -38.55
N PHE A 357 -2.95 -44.28 -38.65
CA PHE A 357 -2.41 -45.61 -38.41
C PHE A 357 -3.12 -46.68 -39.22
N PHE A 358 -2.39 -47.76 -39.52
CA PHE A 358 -2.92 -48.95 -40.17
C PHE A 358 -2.06 -50.18 -39.78
N ALA A 359 -2.70 -51.32 -39.60
CA ALA A 359 -2.09 -52.62 -39.44
C ALA A 359 -1.89 -53.33 -40.79
N GLN A 360 -0.84 -54.14 -40.85
CA GLN A 360 -0.51 -54.99 -41.99
C GLN A 360 -0.23 -56.41 -41.49
N ASP A 361 -0.70 -57.41 -42.22
CA ASP A 361 -0.38 -58.82 -41.96
C ASP A 361 0.93 -59.25 -42.64
N ASN A 362 1.32 -60.52 -42.48
CA ASN A 362 2.56 -61.04 -43.05
C ASN A 362 2.52 -61.31 -44.56
N VAL A 363 1.35 -61.27 -45.21
CA VAL A 363 1.22 -61.40 -46.68
C VAL A 363 0.96 -60.06 -47.39
N GLY A 364 0.92 -58.97 -46.63
CA GLY A 364 0.82 -57.60 -47.13
C GLY A 364 -0.60 -57.02 -47.16
N ASN A 365 -1.62 -57.73 -46.70
CA ASN A 365 -2.97 -57.17 -46.58
C ASN A 365 -2.93 -56.04 -45.55
N THR A 366 -3.48 -54.89 -45.94
CA THR A 366 -3.36 -53.64 -45.18
C THR A 366 -4.74 -53.11 -44.86
N GLU A 367 -4.99 -52.78 -43.60
CA GLU A 367 -6.28 -52.22 -43.20
C GLU A 367 -6.46 -50.81 -43.78
N ALA A 368 -7.71 -50.33 -43.82
CA ALA A 368 -7.97 -48.95 -44.19
C ALA A 368 -7.37 -47.99 -43.14
N THR A 369 -6.55 -47.03 -43.60
CA THR A 369 -5.89 -46.04 -42.74
C THR A 369 -6.90 -45.30 -41.86
N GLN A 370 -6.77 -45.48 -40.55
CA GLN A 370 -7.48 -44.70 -39.56
C GLN A 370 -6.84 -43.31 -39.46
N ASN A 371 -7.64 -42.27 -39.26
CA ASN A 371 -7.18 -40.89 -39.08
C ASN A 371 -7.96 -40.23 -37.93
N ARG A 372 -7.24 -39.79 -36.89
CA ARG A 372 -7.80 -39.14 -35.70
C ARG A 372 -7.04 -37.86 -35.42
N VAL A 373 -7.76 -36.80 -35.06
CA VAL A 373 -7.15 -35.50 -34.72
C VAL A 373 -7.26 -35.28 -33.22
N PHE A 374 -6.14 -34.94 -32.60
CA PHE A 374 -6.01 -34.62 -31.19
C PHE A 374 -5.51 -33.19 -31.02
N HIS A 375 -6.06 -32.48 -30.04
CA HIS A 375 -5.55 -31.19 -29.59
C HIS A 375 -4.68 -31.45 -28.37
N VAL A 376 -3.37 -31.51 -28.59
CA VAL A 376 -2.41 -31.80 -27.52
C VAL A 376 -2.11 -30.50 -26.81
N ASP A 377 -2.49 -30.41 -25.55
CA ASP A 377 -2.18 -29.28 -24.69
C ASP A 377 -1.08 -29.69 -23.71
N ALA A 378 0.07 -29.03 -23.74
CA ALA A 378 1.16 -29.33 -22.82
C ALA A 378 1.49 -28.14 -21.91
N THR A 379 0.79 -27.02 -22.10
CA THR A 379 1.08 -25.77 -21.41
C THR A 379 0.12 -25.63 -20.25
N ALA A 380 0.65 -25.62 -19.04
CA ALA A 380 -0.18 -25.34 -17.89
C ALA A 380 -0.70 -23.89 -17.91
N PRO A 381 -1.88 -23.60 -17.30
CA PRO A 381 -2.38 -22.25 -17.25
C PRO A 381 -1.47 -21.32 -16.47
N ALA A 382 -1.47 -20.04 -16.83
CA ALA A 382 -0.69 -19.01 -16.15
C ALA A 382 -1.58 -18.19 -15.20
N THR A 383 -1.16 -18.10 -13.94
CA THR A 383 -1.82 -17.25 -12.93
C THR A 383 -1.24 -15.85 -12.86
N THR A 384 -2.09 -14.86 -12.58
CA THR A 384 -1.72 -13.48 -12.26
C THR A 384 -2.35 -13.02 -10.95
N VAL A 385 -1.69 -12.08 -10.27
CA VAL A 385 -2.17 -11.46 -9.01
C VAL A 385 -2.51 -9.99 -9.24
N SER A 386 -3.58 -9.54 -8.61
CA SER A 386 -3.93 -8.12 -8.49
C SER A 386 -4.47 -7.82 -7.08
N TYR A 387 -4.49 -6.55 -6.71
CA TYR A 387 -4.89 -6.11 -5.37
C TYR A 387 -6.08 -5.15 -5.49
N GLN A 388 -7.15 -5.43 -4.75
CA GLN A 388 -8.29 -4.53 -4.61
C GLN A 388 -8.25 -3.91 -3.23
N GLY A 389 -8.04 -2.59 -3.17
CA GLY A 389 -7.83 -1.85 -1.92
C GLY A 389 -6.40 -1.34 -1.78
N PRO A 390 -6.05 -0.74 -0.63
CA PRO A 390 -4.73 -0.19 -0.39
C PRO A 390 -3.64 -1.26 -0.45
N ALA A 391 -2.61 -1.06 -1.26
CA ALA A 391 -1.46 -1.95 -1.32
C ALA A 391 -0.22 -1.14 -1.70
N LEU A 392 0.90 -1.45 -1.06
CA LEU A 392 2.19 -0.85 -1.32
C LEU A 392 3.10 -1.89 -1.95
N LEU A 393 3.64 -1.57 -3.13
CA LEU A 393 4.57 -2.41 -3.90
C LEU A 393 5.99 -1.86 -3.81
N PRO A 394 7.03 -2.71 -3.93
CA PRO A 394 8.42 -2.27 -3.90
C PRO A 394 8.78 -1.38 -5.11
N PRO A 395 9.79 -0.48 -4.99
CA PRO A 395 10.65 -0.28 -3.82
C PRO A 395 9.95 0.48 -2.68
N TYR A 396 10.19 0.05 -1.44
CA TYR A 396 9.59 0.65 -0.26
C TYR A 396 10.39 1.86 0.26
N PRO A 397 9.70 2.91 0.78
CA PRO A 397 10.34 3.99 1.53
C PRO A 397 11.12 3.53 2.78
N PRO A 398 12.09 4.31 3.30
CA PRO A 398 12.95 3.90 4.42
C PRO A 398 12.22 3.65 5.75
N ASP A 399 11.06 4.29 5.94
CA ASP A 399 10.20 4.17 7.13
C ASP A 399 9.28 2.94 7.09
N VAL A 400 9.38 2.13 6.02
CA VAL A 400 8.62 0.89 5.86
C VAL A 400 9.41 -0.30 6.39
N VAL A 401 8.74 -1.17 7.14
CA VAL A 401 9.26 -2.42 7.67
C VAL A 401 8.39 -3.58 7.18
N GLY A 402 9.02 -4.59 6.56
CA GLY A 402 8.31 -5.72 5.94
C GLY A 402 9.27 -6.64 5.21
N GLN A 403 10.31 -7.12 5.91
CA GLN A 403 11.46 -7.76 5.27
C GLN A 403 11.05 -8.95 4.39
N GLY A 404 11.36 -8.84 3.09
CA GLY A 404 11.14 -9.90 2.12
C GLY A 404 9.69 -10.09 1.66
N ALA A 405 8.79 -9.13 1.93
CA ALA A 405 7.44 -9.11 1.38
C ALA A 405 7.42 -8.55 -0.05
N ASP A 406 6.62 -9.17 -0.93
CA ASP A 406 6.39 -8.73 -2.30
C ASP A 406 5.36 -7.58 -2.36
N VAL A 407 4.51 -7.48 -1.34
CA VAL A 407 3.51 -6.43 -1.16
C VAL A 407 3.23 -6.20 0.33
N ILE A 408 2.99 -4.93 0.71
CA ILE A 408 2.42 -4.57 2.00
C ILE A 408 0.96 -4.19 1.80
N ALA A 409 0.09 -4.73 2.64
CA ALA A 409 -1.36 -4.61 2.52
C ALA A 409 -1.97 -4.38 3.90
N SER A 410 -3.27 -4.07 3.98
CA SER A 410 -4.04 -4.16 5.22
C SER A 410 -5.09 -5.26 5.10
N SER A 411 -5.80 -5.54 6.19
CA SER A 411 -6.93 -6.48 6.19
C SER A 411 -8.07 -6.08 5.26
N SER A 412 -8.10 -4.81 4.82
CA SER A 412 -9.04 -4.31 3.82
C SER A 412 -8.64 -4.64 2.37
N THR A 413 -7.41 -5.10 2.15
CA THR A 413 -6.89 -5.44 0.82
C THR A 413 -7.32 -6.85 0.42
N ALA A 414 -8.09 -6.94 -0.66
CA ALA A 414 -8.49 -8.19 -1.27
C ALA A 414 -7.46 -8.61 -2.34
N ILE A 415 -6.85 -9.78 -2.16
CA ILE A 415 -5.87 -10.34 -3.10
C ILE A 415 -6.62 -11.18 -4.11
N VAL A 416 -6.55 -10.77 -5.38
CA VAL A 416 -7.30 -11.36 -6.48
C VAL A 416 -6.36 -12.16 -7.36
N LEU A 417 -6.65 -13.45 -7.51
CA LEU A 417 -5.95 -14.34 -8.42
C LEU A 417 -6.81 -14.56 -9.66
N THR A 418 -6.19 -14.54 -10.83
CA THR A 418 -6.82 -14.98 -12.08
C THR A 418 -5.92 -16.01 -12.75
N ALA A 419 -6.52 -16.92 -13.52
CA ALA A 419 -5.80 -17.90 -14.31
C ALA A 419 -6.29 -17.82 -15.75
N ALA A 420 -5.36 -17.90 -16.69
CA ALA A 420 -5.66 -18.00 -18.11
C ALA A 420 -4.84 -19.15 -18.70
N ASP A 421 -5.52 -20.04 -19.42
CA ASP A 421 -4.87 -21.03 -20.26
C ASP A 421 -4.67 -20.44 -21.66
N LEU A 422 -3.41 -20.24 -22.05
CA LEU A 422 -3.05 -19.52 -23.26
C LEU A 422 -2.84 -20.50 -24.41
N ALA A 423 -3.49 -20.23 -25.55
CA ALA A 423 -3.37 -21.11 -26.70
C ALA A 423 -1.94 -21.14 -27.26
N VAL A 424 -1.25 -22.27 -27.05
CA VAL A 424 0.06 -22.56 -27.65
C VAL A 424 -0.16 -23.50 -28.84
N SER A 425 0.41 -23.16 -29.99
CA SER A 425 0.18 -23.87 -31.26
C SER A 425 -1.32 -24.05 -31.61
N GLY A 426 -2.16 -23.10 -31.21
CA GLY A 426 -3.60 -23.09 -31.47
C GLY A 426 -4.43 -23.99 -30.55
N VAL A 427 -3.86 -24.52 -29.47
CA VAL A 427 -4.53 -25.40 -28.51
C VAL A 427 -4.46 -24.80 -27.10
N ALA A 428 -5.59 -24.76 -26.43
CA ALA A 428 -5.75 -24.52 -25.00
C ALA A 428 -6.97 -25.35 -24.54
N SER A 429 -6.79 -26.18 -23.52
CA SER A 429 -7.85 -27.04 -22.97
C SER A 429 -8.74 -26.31 -21.96
N GLY A 430 -8.31 -25.13 -21.51
CA GLY A 430 -9.01 -24.25 -20.57
C GLY A 430 -8.62 -24.52 -19.13
N VAL A 431 -8.84 -23.54 -18.25
CA VAL A 431 -8.60 -23.69 -16.81
C VAL A 431 -9.65 -24.62 -16.19
N LYS A 432 -9.21 -25.61 -15.41
CA LYS A 432 -10.04 -26.51 -14.62
C LYS A 432 -10.14 -26.07 -13.17
N GLU A 433 -8.99 -25.80 -12.55
CA GLU A 433 -8.88 -25.43 -11.13
C GLU A 433 -7.86 -24.30 -10.96
N LEU A 434 -8.16 -23.36 -10.08
CA LEU A 434 -7.20 -22.41 -9.53
C LEU A 434 -7.12 -22.67 -8.03
N LEU A 435 -5.94 -23.07 -7.57
CA LEU A 435 -5.71 -23.51 -6.19
C LEU A 435 -4.81 -22.52 -5.47
N TYR A 436 -5.08 -22.29 -4.19
CA TYR A 436 -4.18 -21.54 -3.32
C TYR A 436 -4.15 -22.12 -1.91
N ARG A 437 -3.09 -21.81 -1.16
CA ARG A 437 -3.00 -22.03 0.28
C ARG A 437 -2.31 -20.85 0.94
N VAL A 438 -2.64 -20.62 2.20
CA VAL A 438 -2.04 -19.58 3.03
C VAL A 438 -1.20 -20.24 4.12
N ASN A 439 0.03 -19.76 4.33
CA ASN A 439 0.95 -20.17 5.39
C ASN A 439 1.17 -21.69 5.48
N GLY A 440 1.32 -22.35 4.33
CA GLY A 440 1.58 -23.79 4.26
C GLY A 440 0.40 -24.69 4.63
N GLY A 441 -0.82 -24.15 4.73
CA GLY A 441 -2.04 -24.92 4.97
C GLY A 441 -2.42 -25.86 3.81
N SER A 442 -3.62 -26.45 3.86
CA SER A 442 -4.15 -27.25 2.75
C SER A 442 -4.53 -26.38 1.55
N PHE A 443 -4.33 -26.88 0.34
CA PHE A 443 -4.81 -26.22 -0.87
C PHE A 443 -6.34 -26.13 -0.88
N GLN A 444 -6.85 -24.97 -1.32
CA GLN A 444 -8.26 -24.68 -1.50
C GLN A 444 -8.51 -24.16 -2.91
N ASN A 445 -9.72 -24.40 -3.43
CA ASN A 445 -10.17 -23.79 -4.67
C ASN A 445 -10.37 -22.28 -4.48
N TYR A 446 -9.82 -21.50 -5.39
CA TYR A 446 -10.01 -20.06 -5.44
C TYR A 446 -11.40 -19.74 -6.00
N ASN A 447 -12.32 -19.37 -5.11
CA ASN A 447 -13.70 -19.01 -5.47
C ASN A 447 -14.03 -17.54 -5.14
N ALA A 448 -13.17 -16.87 -4.39
CA ALA A 448 -13.31 -15.47 -3.96
C ALA A 448 -11.93 -14.88 -3.63
N ALA A 449 -11.86 -13.55 -3.56
CA ALA A 449 -10.63 -12.85 -3.18
C ALA A 449 -10.14 -13.27 -1.79
N ILE A 450 -8.80 -13.33 -1.64
CA ILE A 450 -8.15 -13.73 -0.40
C ILE A 450 -8.01 -12.49 0.48
N SER A 451 -8.57 -12.54 1.68
CA SER A 451 -8.40 -11.52 2.71
C SER A 451 -7.56 -12.07 3.84
N LEU A 452 -6.57 -11.30 4.29
CA LEU A 452 -5.69 -11.67 5.39
C LEU A 452 -5.99 -10.77 6.59
N ALA A 453 -6.66 -11.32 7.60
CA ALA A 453 -7.12 -10.54 8.75
C ALA A 453 -6.02 -10.30 9.80
N ALA A 454 -5.13 -11.29 9.98
CA ALA A 454 -4.05 -11.18 10.94
C ALA A 454 -2.94 -10.28 10.41
N GLU A 455 -2.34 -9.48 11.30
CA GLU A 455 -1.16 -8.70 11.00
C GLU A 455 0.10 -9.57 10.95
N GLY A 456 1.09 -9.16 10.16
CA GLY A 456 2.37 -9.86 10.03
C GLY A 456 2.61 -10.41 8.62
N LEU A 457 3.67 -11.22 8.48
CA LEU A 457 4.05 -11.79 7.20
C LEU A 457 3.25 -13.07 6.89
N HIS A 458 2.55 -13.06 5.76
CA HIS A 458 1.82 -14.18 5.20
C HIS A 458 2.47 -14.66 3.91
N THR A 459 2.40 -15.96 3.66
CA THR A 459 2.83 -16.58 2.41
C THR A 459 1.63 -17.21 1.73
N ILE A 460 1.33 -16.77 0.51
CA ILE A 460 0.30 -17.35 -0.34
C ILE A 460 0.99 -18.15 -1.43
N GLU A 461 0.71 -19.44 -1.49
CA GLU A 461 1.18 -20.29 -2.57
C GLU A 461 0.00 -20.65 -3.46
N TYR A 462 0.16 -20.51 -4.78
CA TYR A 462 -0.94 -20.68 -5.74
C TYR A 462 -0.45 -21.28 -7.05
N GLN A 463 -1.34 -22.01 -7.71
CA GLN A 463 -1.10 -22.66 -8.99
C GLN A 463 -2.44 -22.96 -9.68
N ALA A 464 -2.45 -22.98 -11.00
CA ALA A 464 -3.60 -23.42 -11.79
C ALA A 464 -3.38 -24.78 -12.44
N LYS A 465 -4.48 -25.45 -12.76
CA LYS A 465 -4.52 -26.70 -13.51
C LYS A 465 -5.51 -26.56 -14.66
N ASP A 466 -5.17 -27.07 -15.83
CA ASP A 466 -6.06 -27.10 -16.99
C ASP A 466 -6.98 -28.34 -17.02
N GLN A 467 -7.78 -28.48 -18.08
CA GLN A 467 -8.72 -29.59 -18.23
C GLN A 467 -8.07 -30.93 -18.60
N VAL A 468 -6.80 -30.95 -18.97
CA VAL A 468 -6.00 -32.17 -19.23
C VAL A 468 -4.88 -32.37 -18.19
N ASP A 469 -5.10 -31.83 -16.99
CA ASP A 469 -4.26 -31.97 -15.80
C ASP A 469 -2.80 -31.48 -15.93
N ASN A 470 -2.49 -30.57 -16.87
CA ASN A 470 -1.23 -29.82 -16.82
C ASN A 470 -1.26 -28.85 -15.63
N MET A 471 -0.27 -28.95 -14.75
CA MET A 471 -0.18 -28.17 -13.51
C MET A 471 0.87 -27.06 -13.64
N GLU A 472 0.49 -25.83 -13.28
CA GLU A 472 1.42 -24.71 -13.20
C GLU A 472 2.47 -24.97 -12.10
N THR A 473 3.71 -24.55 -12.33
CA THR A 473 4.72 -24.53 -11.27
C THR A 473 4.24 -23.64 -10.11
N LEU A 474 4.31 -24.17 -8.89
CA LEU A 474 3.86 -23.48 -7.68
C LEU A 474 4.47 -22.09 -7.55
N LYS A 475 3.64 -21.04 -7.56
CA LYS A 475 4.04 -19.65 -7.31
C LYS A 475 3.87 -19.32 -5.84
N THR A 476 4.72 -18.42 -5.36
CA THR A 476 4.69 -17.91 -3.98
C THR A 476 4.57 -16.39 -4.00
N LEU A 477 3.68 -15.85 -3.18
CA LEU A 477 3.51 -14.42 -2.92
C LEU A 477 3.63 -14.18 -1.41
N LYS A 478 4.55 -13.31 -1.01
CA LYS A 478 4.70 -12.89 0.38
C LYS A 478 3.99 -11.56 0.61
N VAL A 479 3.00 -11.56 1.49
CA VAL A 479 2.19 -10.39 1.84
C VAL A 479 2.47 -10.02 3.28
N ALA A 480 2.97 -8.82 3.52
CA ALA A 480 3.04 -8.27 4.86
C ALA A 480 1.76 -7.49 5.14
N VAL A 481 0.96 -7.95 6.09
CA VAL A 481 -0.26 -7.26 6.50
C VAL A 481 0.09 -6.31 7.64
N ASP A 482 -0.28 -5.06 7.46
CA ASP A 482 -0.22 -4.00 8.46
C ASP A 482 -1.64 -3.50 8.73
N ASN A 483 -2.11 -3.64 9.97
CA ASN A 483 -3.40 -3.13 10.42
C ASN A 483 -3.25 -2.06 11.51
N THR A 484 -2.00 -1.71 11.84
CA THR A 484 -1.71 -0.79 12.94
C THR A 484 -1.66 0.61 12.40
N ALA A 485 -2.59 1.45 12.82
CA ALA A 485 -2.58 2.85 12.41
C ALA A 485 -1.40 3.62 13.04
N PRO A 486 -0.92 4.70 12.39
CA PRO A 486 0.12 5.54 12.95
C PRO A 486 -0.27 6.16 14.28
N LEU A 487 0.73 6.52 15.09
CA LEU A 487 0.55 7.30 16.29
C LEU A 487 1.06 8.73 16.05
N SER A 488 0.15 9.70 16.07
CA SER A 488 0.51 11.11 15.98
C SER A 488 0.49 11.85 17.32
N GLN A 489 1.23 12.95 17.37
CA GLN A 489 1.20 13.96 18.44
C GLN A 489 1.40 15.36 17.82
N LEU A 490 0.85 16.39 18.45
CA LEU A 490 1.08 17.76 18.04
C LEU A 490 2.36 18.29 18.72
N SER A 491 3.34 18.66 17.91
CA SER A 491 4.53 19.38 18.34
C SER A 491 4.27 20.88 18.27
N VAL A 492 4.45 21.57 19.40
CA VAL A 492 4.29 23.02 19.54
C VAL A 492 5.68 23.67 19.57
N GLY A 493 5.97 24.50 18.56
CA GLY A 493 7.22 25.25 18.46
C GLY A 493 7.27 26.48 19.39
N ASN A 494 8.23 27.37 19.11
CA ASN A 494 8.40 28.64 19.82
C ASN A 494 7.86 29.82 18.99
N PRO A 495 7.39 30.90 19.63
CA PRO A 495 7.34 31.12 21.08
C PRO A 495 6.18 30.36 21.75
N LYS A 496 6.42 29.84 22.95
CA LYS A 496 5.40 29.22 23.80
C LYS A 496 5.69 29.46 25.27
N TYR A 497 4.65 29.43 26.10
CA TYR A 497 4.78 29.47 27.55
C TYR A 497 3.93 28.37 28.19
N GLU A 498 4.53 27.58 29.07
CA GLU A 498 3.88 26.49 29.79
C GLU A 498 3.81 26.87 31.26
N ALA A 499 2.61 27.13 31.78
CA ALA A 499 2.42 27.53 33.18
C ALA A 499 2.47 26.33 34.17
N GLY A 500 3.16 25.24 33.81
CA GLY A 500 3.26 23.97 34.56
C GLY A 500 2.72 22.75 33.80
N GLU A 501 3.02 21.53 34.28
CA GLU A 501 2.70 20.24 33.60
C GLU A 501 1.19 20.00 33.37
N SER A 502 0.31 20.65 34.14
CA SER A 502 -1.15 20.54 34.03
C SER A 502 -1.81 21.84 33.55
N SER A 503 -1.02 22.82 33.14
CA SER A 503 -1.50 24.14 32.74
C SER A 503 -1.61 24.26 31.22
N PRO A 504 -2.49 25.12 30.70
CA PRO A 504 -2.60 25.35 29.26
C PRO A 504 -1.27 25.84 28.68
N THR A 505 -0.88 25.30 27.52
CA THR A 505 0.23 25.83 26.72
C THR A 505 -0.24 27.10 26.03
N PHE A 506 0.41 28.22 26.35
CA PHE A 506 0.22 29.50 25.70
C PHE A 506 1.07 29.59 24.43
N VAL A 507 0.52 30.17 23.37
CA VAL A 507 1.16 30.35 22.06
C VAL A 507 0.79 31.70 21.46
N ARG A 508 1.63 32.19 20.54
CA ARG A 508 1.29 33.31 19.66
C ARG A 508 0.65 32.79 18.37
N SER A 509 0.04 33.69 17.62
CA SER A 509 -0.60 33.34 16.34
C SER A 509 0.40 32.86 15.29
N ASP A 510 1.68 33.24 15.42
CA ASP A 510 2.78 32.83 14.56
C ASP A 510 3.56 31.60 15.06
N THR A 511 3.23 31.03 16.23
CA THR A 511 3.88 29.83 16.76
C THR A 511 3.68 28.65 15.79
N PRO A 512 4.76 28.03 15.28
CA PRO A 512 4.66 26.93 14.35
C PRO A 512 4.21 25.65 15.07
N LEU A 513 3.20 25.00 14.50
CA LEU A 513 2.59 23.76 14.95
C LEU A 513 2.83 22.68 13.90
N THR A 514 3.18 21.46 14.34
CA THR A 514 3.42 20.34 13.43
C THR A 514 2.87 19.07 14.05
N VAL A 515 2.00 18.36 13.34
CA VAL A 515 1.64 16.98 13.64
C VAL A 515 2.81 16.09 13.24
N VAL A 516 3.40 15.42 14.22
CA VAL A 516 4.46 14.42 14.02
C VAL A 516 3.87 13.05 14.29
N ALA A 517 4.03 12.15 13.34
CA ALA A 517 3.49 10.80 13.41
C ALA A 517 4.60 9.77 13.17
N GLN A 518 4.44 8.63 13.80
CA GLN A 518 5.27 7.45 13.58
C GLN A 518 4.34 6.26 13.39
N ASP A 519 4.67 5.41 12.43
CA ASP A 519 3.95 4.16 12.24
C ASP A 519 4.59 3.06 13.08
N PRO A 520 3.92 2.51 14.11
CA PRO A 520 4.51 1.51 14.98
C PRO A 520 4.78 0.21 14.24
N ILE A 521 5.93 -0.41 14.51
CA ILE A 521 6.19 -1.77 14.04
C ILE A 521 5.37 -2.74 14.89
N SER A 522 4.41 -3.40 14.29
CA SER A 522 3.61 -4.45 14.90
C SER A 522 3.56 -5.67 13.99
N GLY A 523 3.58 -6.88 14.56
CA GLY A 523 3.73 -8.11 13.77
C GLY A 523 5.03 -8.21 12.93
N GLY A 524 6.02 -7.35 13.18
CA GLY A 524 7.23 -7.21 12.37
C GLY A 524 7.03 -6.43 11.06
N VAL A 525 5.91 -5.71 10.93
CA VAL A 525 5.51 -4.93 9.76
C VAL A 525 5.19 -3.48 10.18
N ALA A 526 5.48 -2.53 9.31
CA ALA A 526 5.00 -1.14 9.36
C ALA A 526 4.97 -0.61 7.92
N SER A 527 3.84 -0.09 7.46
CA SER A 527 3.69 0.47 6.11
C SER A 527 4.16 1.93 6.01
N GLY A 528 4.52 2.52 7.16
CA GLY A 528 5.04 3.86 7.34
C GLY A 528 3.97 4.94 7.13
N VAL A 529 4.25 6.15 7.60
CA VAL A 529 3.28 7.25 7.56
C VAL A 529 3.12 7.77 6.14
N LYS A 530 1.86 7.87 5.66
CA LYS A 530 1.54 8.48 4.37
C LYS A 530 1.25 9.96 4.52
N GLU A 531 0.34 10.32 5.42
CA GLU A 531 -0.13 11.69 5.59
C GLU A 531 -0.59 11.94 7.03
N SER A 532 -0.50 13.20 7.45
CA SER A 532 -1.11 13.68 8.70
C SER A 532 -2.07 14.81 8.35
N LEU A 533 -3.25 14.79 8.95
CA LEU A 533 -4.30 15.76 8.73
C LEU A 533 -4.58 16.51 10.03
N TYR A 534 -4.91 17.79 9.91
CA TYR A 534 -5.32 18.60 11.05
C TYR A 534 -6.52 19.48 10.71
N SER A 535 -7.23 19.91 11.74
CA SER A 535 -8.33 20.86 11.71
C SER A 535 -8.19 21.81 12.89
N VAL A 536 -8.39 23.10 12.64
CA VAL A 536 -8.38 24.14 13.66
C VAL A 536 -9.82 24.61 13.88
N GLU A 537 -10.27 24.65 15.14
CA GLU A 537 -11.63 25.11 15.52
C GLU A 537 -12.77 24.37 14.79
N GLY A 538 -12.57 23.08 14.47
CA GLY A 538 -13.59 22.26 13.79
C GLY A 538 -13.78 22.59 12.30
N SER A 539 -12.81 23.27 11.69
CA SER A 539 -12.74 23.44 10.22
C SER A 539 -12.57 22.09 9.51
N THR A 540 -12.67 22.08 8.17
CA THR A 540 -12.39 20.87 7.39
C THR A 540 -10.96 20.40 7.60
N PHE A 541 -10.74 19.09 7.76
CA PHE A 541 -9.40 18.53 7.84
C PHE A 541 -8.59 18.83 6.58
N VAL A 542 -7.36 19.28 6.76
CA VAL A 542 -6.40 19.57 5.69
C VAL A 542 -5.16 18.71 5.86
N ILE A 543 -4.56 18.26 4.75
CA ILE A 543 -3.30 17.52 4.75
C ILE A 543 -2.17 18.48 5.13
N GLN A 544 -1.33 18.07 6.08
CA GLN A 544 -0.17 18.84 6.50
C GLN A 544 0.94 18.81 5.45
N SER A 545 1.36 19.98 4.96
CA SER A 545 2.48 20.16 4.01
C SER A 545 3.71 20.86 4.62
N GLY A 546 3.75 21.00 5.95
CA GLY A 546 4.75 21.75 6.72
C GLY A 546 4.19 22.14 8.08
N SER A 547 4.87 23.04 8.81
CA SER A 547 4.26 23.63 10.01
C SER A 547 3.10 24.55 9.64
N PHE A 548 2.05 24.57 10.45
CA PHE A 548 0.95 25.53 10.39
C PHE A 548 0.95 26.43 11.63
N ASN A 549 0.10 27.45 11.68
CA ASN A 549 0.00 28.34 12.83
C ASN A 549 -1.46 28.80 13.03
N LEU A 550 -1.70 29.71 13.97
CA LEU A 550 -3.03 30.19 14.35
C LEU A 550 -3.29 31.62 13.85
N ALA A 551 -2.64 32.02 12.75
CA ALA A 551 -2.76 33.35 12.18
C ALA A 551 -4.22 33.70 11.83
N GLY A 552 -4.63 34.92 12.17
CA GLY A 552 -5.99 35.43 11.90
C GLY A 552 -7.05 34.99 12.91
N LEU A 553 -6.72 34.17 13.91
CA LEU A 553 -7.64 33.80 14.98
C LEU A 553 -7.52 34.78 16.16
N PRO A 554 -8.63 35.11 16.84
CA PRO A 554 -8.60 35.97 18.02
C PRO A 554 -8.01 35.23 19.23
N ASP A 555 -7.47 35.97 20.20
CA ASP A 555 -6.99 35.42 21.47
C ASP A 555 -8.06 34.56 22.17
N GLY A 556 -7.63 33.58 22.96
CA GLY A 556 -8.50 32.62 23.64
C GLY A 556 -8.09 31.18 23.40
N LEU A 557 -8.79 30.24 24.03
CA LEU A 557 -8.60 28.80 23.83
C LEU A 557 -8.84 28.41 22.36
N LYS A 558 -7.99 27.53 21.83
CA LYS A 558 -8.06 26.98 20.47
C LYS A 558 -7.94 25.46 20.51
N THR A 559 -8.76 24.78 19.74
CA THR A 559 -8.82 23.33 19.62
C THR A 559 -8.23 22.90 18.29
N ILE A 560 -7.21 22.06 18.36
CA ILE A 560 -6.54 21.46 17.21
C ILE A 560 -6.92 19.99 17.22
N SER A 561 -7.63 19.55 16.18
CA SER A 561 -7.93 18.13 15.96
C SER A 561 -6.97 17.59 14.91
N PHE A 562 -6.42 16.39 15.11
CA PHE A 562 -5.48 15.82 14.16
C PHE A 562 -5.51 14.28 14.19
N PHE A 563 -5.13 13.68 13.07
CA PHE A 563 -4.91 12.24 12.93
C PHE A 563 -4.00 11.97 11.74
N SER A 564 -3.44 10.77 11.67
CA SER A 564 -2.55 10.34 10.60
C SER A 564 -3.00 9.02 9.99
N ARG A 565 -2.59 8.82 8.74
CA ARG A 565 -2.81 7.58 7.98
C ARG A 565 -1.49 7.03 7.49
N ASP A 566 -1.41 5.71 7.46
CA ASP A 566 -0.28 5.01 6.87
C ASP A 566 -0.45 4.81 5.35
N ARG A 567 0.46 4.06 4.72
CA ARG A 567 0.42 3.82 3.26
C ARG A 567 -0.56 2.73 2.83
N VAL A 568 -1.05 1.91 3.76
CA VAL A 568 -2.14 0.95 3.52
C VAL A 568 -3.49 1.43 4.07
N MET A 569 -3.58 2.74 4.34
CA MET A 569 -4.76 3.49 4.74
C MET A 569 -5.38 3.08 6.09
N ASN A 570 -4.58 2.53 7.01
CA ASN A 570 -5.01 2.46 8.40
C ASN A 570 -5.03 3.89 8.98
N GLU A 571 -6.11 4.21 9.69
CA GLU A 571 -6.39 5.55 10.21
C GLU A 571 -6.48 5.49 11.73
N GLU A 572 -5.77 6.40 12.41
CA GLU A 572 -5.90 6.52 13.86
C GLU A 572 -7.17 7.30 14.24
N SER A 573 -7.67 7.08 15.45
CA SER A 573 -8.76 7.91 15.97
C SER A 573 -8.33 9.37 16.10
N VAL A 574 -9.23 10.29 15.73
CA VAL A 574 -8.99 11.74 15.85
C VAL A 574 -8.60 12.12 17.27
N LYS A 575 -7.42 12.71 17.41
CA LYS A 575 -6.92 13.30 18.65
C LYS A 575 -7.23 14.78 18.68
N THR A 576 -7.39 15.32 19.88
CA THR A 576 -7.64 16.75 20.12
C THR A 576 -6.65 17.29 21.13
N GLN A 577 -6.09 18.45 20.85
CA GLN A 577 -5.28 19.21 21.80
C GLN A 577 -5.74 20.66 21.83
N THR A 578 -5.77 21.23 23.03
CA THR A 578 -6.13 22.64 23.23
C THR A 578 -4.88 23.48 23.49
N LEU A 579 -4.76 24.62 22.82
CA LEU A 579 -3.73 25.64 23.03
C LEU A 579 -4.39 26.97 23.42
N THR A 580 -3.70 27.80 24.19
CA THR A 580 -4.19 29.13 24.56
C THR A 580 -3.49 30.18 23.71
N LEU A 581 -4.23 30.82 22.81
CA LEU A 581 -3.69 31.85 21.93
C LEU A 581 -3.70 33.20 22.64
N ASP A 582 -2.54 33.85 22.73
CA ASP A 582 -2.40 35.19 23.30
C ASP A 582 -1.39 36.04 22.50
N ASN A 583 -1.89 37.08 21.85
CA ASN A 583 -1.11 38.07 21.12
C ASN A 583 -1.15 39.45 21.78
N THR A 584 -1.82 39.56 22.93
CA THR A 584 -2.06 40.84 23.60
C THR A 584 -0.83 41.19 24.44
N PRO A 585 -0.13 42.31 24.15
CA PRO A 585 0.98 42.72 24.98
C PRO A 585 0.49 43.32 26.31
N PRO A 586 1.32 43.31 27.37
CA PRO A 586 0.97 43.95 28.62
C PRO A 586 0.88 45.46 28.51
N GLN A 587 0.27 46.10 29.50
CA GLN A 587 0.12 47.55 29.58
C GLN A 587 0.80 48.12 30.82
N THR A 588 1.74 49.04 30.61
CA THR A 588 2.46 49.73 31.70
C THR A 588 1.74 51.00 32.18
N THR A 589 1.91 51.30 33.47
CA THR A 589 1.55 52.56 34.12
C THR A 589 2.75 53.09 34.92
N ILE A 590 2.89 54.42 34.98
CA ILE A 590 3.92 55.12 35.75
C ILE A 590 3.28 55.92 36.89
N SER A 591 3.89 55.93 38.07
CA SER A 591 3.46 56.76 39.19
C SER A 591 4.64 57.40 39.93
N LEU A 592 4.38 58.56 40.53
CA LEU A 592 5.35 59.38 41.25
C LEU A 592 4.90 59.54 42.71
N SER A 593 5.82 59.36 43.66
CA SER A 593 5.51 59.52 45.10
C SER A 593 5.25 60.97 45.55
N SER A 594 5.81 61.95 44.84
CA SER A 594 5.67 63.38 45.10
C SER A 594 5.95 64.19 43.83
N GLY A 595 5.71 65.50 43.90
CA GLY A 595 5.87 66.42 42.77
C GLY A 595 4.65 67.31 42.58
N PHE A 596 4.75 68.24 41.64
CA PHE A 596 3.66 69.14 41.29
C PHE A 596 3.70 69.51 39.80
N GLN A 597 2.57 70.01 39.31
CA GLN A 597 2.46 70.53 37.95
C GLN A 597 2.72 72.04 37.98
N ALA A 598 3.58 72.54 37.10
CA ALA A 598 3.70 73.96 36.81
C ALA A 598 3.95 74.16 35.31
N PHE A 599 3.21 75.09 34.70
CA PHE A 599 3.35 75.39 33.26
C PHE A 599 3.28 74.13 32.36
N ASP A 600 2.32 73.24 32.64
CA ASP A 600 2.12 71.94 31.99
C ASP A 600 3.32 70.98 32.05
N ARG A 601 4.25 71.21 32.99
CA ARG A 601 5.39 70.35 33.27
C ARG A 601 5.22 69.66 34.62
N THR A 602 5.65 68.40 34.68
CA THR A 602 5.83 67.70 35.95
C THR A 602 7.19 68.04 36.53
N ILE A 603 7.18 68.57 37.74
CA ILE A 603 8.38 68.92 38.50
C ILE A 603 8.44 68.02 39.72
N ILE A 604 9.57 67.34 39.87
CA ILE A 604 9.84 66.41 40.97
C ILE A 604 11.14 66.79 41.69
N GLY A 605 11.23 66.38 42.95
CA GLY A 605 12.45 66.46 43.74
C GLY A 605 13.39 65.29 43.49
N ALA A 606 14.65 65.44 43.90
CA ALA A 606 15.71 64.45 43.72
C ALA A 606 15.44 63.11 44.44
N ASN A 607 14.58 63.14 45.46
CA ASN A 607 14.19 61.97 46.26
C ASN A 607 12.86 61.35 45.83
N THR A 608 12.21 61.89 44.81
CA THR A 608 10.92 61.40 44.31
C THR A 608 11.09 59.99 43.78
N GLN A 609 10.37 59.04 44.38
CA GLN A 609 10.30 57.66 43.90
C GLN A 609 9.43 57.60 42.65
N VAL A 610 10.01 57.10 41.56
CA VAL A 610 9.34 56.70 40.32
C VAL A 610 9.04 55.21 40.40
N SER A 611 7.79 54.82 40.13
CA SER A 611 7.41 53.42 40.05
C SER A 611 6.70 53.10 38.75
N LEU A 612 6.99 51.91 38.22
CA LEU A 612 6.35 51.34 37.04
C LEU A 612 5.60 50.09 37.45
N SER A 613 4.38 49.91 36.95
CA SER A 613 3.66 48.65 37.06
C SER A 613 3.10 48.25 35.71
N ALA A 614 2.86 46.96 35.50
CA ALA A 614 2.26 46.46 34.29
C ALA A 614 1.20 45.42 34.61
N VAL A 615 0.14 45.42 33.81
CA VAL A 615 -0.90 44.40 33.84
C VAL A 615 -0.97 43.81 32.45
N ASP A 616 -1.00 42.49 32.35
CA ASP A 616 -1.31 41.81 31.10
C ASP A 616 -2.84 41.70 30.98
N PRO A 617 -3.49 42.41 30.04
CA PRO A 617 -4.94 42.46 29.97
C PRO A 617 -5.54 41.08 29.67
N VAL A 618 -6.55 40.68 30.44
CA VAL A 618 -7.29 39.45 30.17
C VAL A 618 -8.24 39.67 29.00
N ILE A 619 -7.86 39.18 27.81
CA ILE A 619 -8.70 39.21 26.61
C ILE A 619 -9.24 37.81 26.37
N ASN A 620 -10.56 37.66 26.15
CA ASN A 620 -11.20 36.35 25.96
C ASN A 620 -10.82 35.29 27.02
N LYS A 621 -10.69 35.71 28.28
CA LYS A 621 -10.30 34.90 29.45
C LYS A 621 -8.86 34.39 29.43
N VAL A 622 -7.97 34.99 28.65
CA VAL A 622 -6.56 34.59 28.54
C VAL A 622 -5.64 35.78 28.74
N ALA A 623 -4.52 35.54 29.43
CA ALA A 623 -3.38 36.42 29.61
C ALA A 623 -2.16 35.56 29.99
N SER A 624 -1.07 35.63 29.24
CA SER A 624 0.16 34.87 29.52
C SER A 624 0.94 35.42 30.73
N GLY A 625 0.61 36.65 31.12
CA GLY A 625 1.17 37.39 32.24
C GLY A 625 2.41 38.18 31.87
N VAL A 626 2.71 39.20 32.66
CA VAL A 626 3.90 40.04 32.47
C VAL A 626 5.17 39.22 32.71
N SER A 627 6.13 39.30 31.79
CA SER A 627 7.48 38.76 31.96
C SER A 627 8.42 39.81 32.55
N GLU A 628 8.47 41.00 31.94
CA GLU A 628 9.35 42.08 32.39
C GLU A 628 8.82 43.46 31.99
N ILE A 629 9.21 44.47 32.78
CA ILE A 629 9.07 45.89 32.42
C ILE A 629 10.45 46.39 32.06
N LEU A 630 10.54 47.11 30.94
CA LEU A 630 11.77 47.66 30.38
C LEU A 630 11.67 49.19 30.36
N PHE A 631 12.71 49.89 30.79
CA PHE A 631 12.75 51.35 30.81
C PHE A 631 14.13 51.93 30.51
N ALA A 632 14.18 53.17 30.03
CA ALA A 632 15.39 53.97 29.87
C ALA A 632 15.11 55.40 30.32
N ILE A 633 16.11 56.07 30.88
CA ILE A 633 16.01 57.48 31.31
C ILE A 633 17.09 58.26 30.58
N ASP A 634 16.67 59.28 29.85
CA ASP A 634 17.56 60.14 29.08
C ASP A 634 17.35 61.60 29.48
N PRO A 635 18.42 62.41 29.64
CA PRO A 635 18.28 63.86 29.68
C PRO A 635 17.56 64.35 28.43
N ALA A 636 16.65 65.32 28.57
CA ALA A 636 15.91 65.85 27.43
C ALA A 636 16.86 66.49 26.41
N GLY A 637 16.65 66.17 25.13
CA GLY A 637 17.51 66.65 24.03
C GLY A 637 18.73 65.78 23.74
N SER A 638 18.91 64.65 24.46
CA SER A 638 19.95 63.66 24.14
C SER A 638 19.79 63.10 22.71
N GLN A 639 20.91 62.91 22.00
CA GLN A 639 20.94 62.35 20.65
C GLN A 639 20.82 60.82 20.71
N GLY A 640 19.58 60.33 20.77
CA GLY A 640 19.24 58.91 20.85
C GLY A 640 18.68 58.50 22.21
N THR A 641 17.93 57.39 22.23
CA THR A 641 17.42 56.77 23.44
C THR A 641 18.43 55.77 23.99
N SER A 642 18.73 55.85 25.29
CA SER A 642 19.54 54.83 25.97
C SER A 642 18.90 53.43 25.81
N PRO A 643 19.69 52.34 25.83
CA PRO A 643 19.15 51.00 25.77
C PRO A 643 18.20 50.76 26.96
N LEU A 644 17.05 50.15 26.69
CA LEU A 644 16.09 49.80 27.74
C LEU A 644 16.71 48.77 28.70
N GLN A 645 16.49 48.98 29.99
CA GLN A 645 16.94 48.15 31.10
C GLN A 645 15.75 47.56 31.84
N THR A 646 15.92 46.40 32.48
CA THR A 646 14.87 45.77 33.27
C THR A 646 14.58 46.59 34.53
N TYR A 647 13.30 46.85 34.77
CA TYR A 647 12.82 47.52 35.97
C TYR A 647 12.92 46.61 37.19
N ALA A 648 13.82 46.96 38.12
CA ALA A 648 14.10 46.17 39.32
C ALA A 648 13.34 46.65 40.58
N GLY A 649 12.60 47.75 40.47
CA GLY A 649 11.89 48.38 41.59
C GLY A 649 11.96 49.90 41.54
N ASN A 650 11.37 50.55 42.53
CA ASN A 650 11.32 52.01 42.62
C ASN A 650 12.73 52.62 42.61
N PHE A 651 12.88 53.74 41.94
CA PHE A 651 14.14 54.49 41.88
C PHE A 651 13.87 55.99 41.96
N SER A 652 14.90 56.76 42.28
CA SER A 652 14.89 58.22 42.22
C SER A 652 16.00 58.74 41.31
N ILE A 653 15.89 59.99 40.90
CA ILE A 653 16.84 60.63 39.98
C ILE A 653 17.46 61.82 40.70
N SER A 654 18.74 61.72 41.05
CA SER A 654 19.44 62.75 41.83
C SER A 654 19.98 63.90 40.99
N ASN A 655 20.17 63.69 39.70
CA ASN A 655 20.68 64.72 38.79
C ASN A 655 19.56 65.70 38.44
N GLN A 656 19.88 67.00 38.49
CA GLN A 656 18.92 68.06 38.17
C GLN A 656 18.86 68.31 36.66
N GLY A 657 17.70 68.78 36.19
CA GLY A 657 17.46 69.06 34.77
C GLY A 657 16.19 68.38 34.26
N GLU A 658 16.00 68.40 32.94
CA GLU A 658 14.85 67.78 32.27
C GLU A 658 15.19 66.35 31.82
N PHE A 659 14.26 65.42 32.00
CA PHE A 659 14.42 64.01 31.65
C PHE A 659 13.20 63.45 30.91
N VAL A 660 13.43 62.43 30.10
CA VAL A 660 12.42 61.59 29.47
C VAL A 660 12.66 60.16 29.91
N ILE A 661 11.64 59.53 30.50
CA ILE A 661 11.61 58.09 30.72
C ILE A 661 10.86 57.41 29.57
N SER A 662 11.51 56.49 28.88
CA SER A 662 10.91 55.61 27.88
C SER A 662 10.66 54.25 28.53
N TYR A 663 9.48 53.68 28.41
CA TYR A 663 9.13 52.42 29.09
C TYR A 663 8.10 51.59 28.33
N GLN A 664 8.18 50.27 28.48
CA GLN A 664 7.27 49.28 27.88
C GLN A 664 7.30 47.98 28.70
N ALA A 665 6.32 47.11 28.54
CA ALA A 665 6.34 45.76 29.09
C ALA A 665 6.34 44.68 28.01
N LYS A 666 6.79 43.50 28.41
CA LYS A 666 6.80 42.29 27.61
C LYS A 666 6.15 41.17 28.42
N ASP A 667 5.29 40.37 27.79
CA ASP A 667 4.69 39.19 28.42
C ASP A 667 5.60 37.94 28.34
N LYS A 668 5.11 36.81 28.84
CA LYS A 668 5.85 35.53 28.78
C LYS A 668 5.91 34.89 27.40
N LEU A 669 5.10 35.36 26.44
CA LEU A 669 5.12 34.97 25.03
C LEU A 669 5.96 35.89 24.14
N SER A 670 6.56 36.93 24.72
CA SER A 670 7.28 37.97 24.00
C SER A 670 6.42 38.90 23.15
N ASN A 671 5.14 39.06 23.46
CA ASN A 671 4.35 40.20 22.98
C ASN A 671 4.86 41.46 23.71
N ILE A 672 5.15 42.51 22.95
CA ILE A 672 5.79 43.74 23.45
C ILE A 672 4.81 44.92 23.30
N GLU A 673 4.63 45.67 24.39
CA GLU A 673 3.87 46.91 24.40
C GLU A 673 4.52 47.96 23.49
N THR A 674 3.72 48.84 22.89
CA THR A 674 4.29 50.02 22.22
C THR A 674 5.01 50.91 23.23
N LEU A 675 6.23 51.32 22.90
CA LEU A 675 7.06 52.18 23.75
C LEU A 675 6.35 53.48 24.15
N LYS A 676 6.14 53.67 25.46
CA LYS A 676 5.60 54.89 26.06
C LYS A 676 6.73 55.81 26.51
N THR A 677 6.44 57.11 26.59
CA THR A 677 7.37 58.11 27.13
C THR A 677 6.70 59.02 28.16
N PHE A 678 7.45 59.47 29.15
CA PHE A 678 6.99 60.44 30.15
C PHE A 678 8.11 61.46 30.43
N ARG A 679 7.77 62.75 30.49
CA ARG A 679 8.72 63.87 30.56
C ARG A 679 8.53 64.65 31.87
N PHE A 680 9.62 64.96 32.56
CA PHE A 680 9.59 65.66 33.85
C PHE A 680 10.90 66.43 34.10
N PHE A 681 10.87 67.36 35.07
CA PHE A 681 12.04 68.09 35.55
C PHE A 681 12.39 67.66 36.97
N VAL A 682 13.69 67.48 37.23
CA VAL A 682 14.23 67.29 38.58
C VAL A 682 14.82 68.61 39.06
N ALA A 683 14.20 69.21 40.08
CA ALA A 683 14.63 70.47 40.67
C ALA A 683 14.37 70.48 42.18
N PRO A 684 15.21 71.16 43.00
CA PRO A 684 15.00 71.24 44.45
C PRO A 684 13.87 72.23 44.83
N LEU A 685 12.80 72.27 44.04
CA LEU A 685 11.60 73.09 44.22
C LEU A 685 10.53 72.42 45.08
N SER A 686 10.80 71.20 45.54
CA SER A 686 9.95 70.43 46.47
C SER A 686 10.72 69.83 47.65
N ASP A 687 12.04 70.01 47.71
CA ASP A 687 12.93 69.30 48.65
C ASP A 687 13.52 70.21 49.74
N ALA A 688 13.34 71.53 49.59
CA ALA A 688 13.88 72.52 50.51
C ALA A 688 13.06 73.79 50.59
N ALA A 689 12.97 74.37 51.78
CA ALA A 689 12.28 75.63 52.02
C ALA A 689 12.97 76.77 51.26
N VAL A 690 14.30 76.85 51.29
CA VAL A 690 15.06 77.91 50.63
C VAL A 690 16.28 77.35 49.93
N VAL A 691 16.44 77.73 48.66
CA VAL A 691 17.57 77.37 47.80
C VAL A 691 18.22 78.64 47.27
N ALA A 692 19.51 78.83 47.59
CA ALA A 692 20.36 79.89 47.05
C ALA A 692 21.36 79.28 46.07
N SER A 693 21.20 79.55 44.77
CA SER A 693 21.96 78.88 43.71
C SER A 693 23.27 79.58 43.31
N ALA A 694 23.52 80.81 43.77
CA ALA A 694 24.81 81.49 43.61
C ALA A 694 25.80 81.14 44.73
N THR A 695 27.08 81.40 44.47
CA THR A 695 28.18 81.17 45.41
C THR A 695 28.36 82.31 46.43
N THR A 696 27.52 83.34 46.37
CA THR A 696 27.48 84.44 47.33
C THR A 696 26.97 83.98 48.69
N THR A 697 27.34 84.70 49.75
CA THR A 697 26.92 84.35 51.11
C THR A 697 25.39 84.44 51.28
N PHE A 698 24.76 83.38 51.77
CA PHE A 698 23.39 83.42 52.29
C PHE A 698 23.47 83.82 53.77
N GLU A 699 23.00 85.03 54.07
CA GLU A 699 22.94 85.58 55.43
C GLU A 699 21.53 85.47 56.05
N MET A 700 21.50 84.98 57.29
CA MET A 700 20.36 85.00 58.20
C MET A 700 20.73 85.78 59.47
N SER A 701 20.04 86.88 59.78
CA SER A 701 20.38 87.74 60.94
C SER A 701 19.16 88.36 61.62
N GLY A 702 19.19 88.47 62.94
CA GLY A 702 18.07 88.96 63.77
C GLY A 702 17.49 87.84 64.62
N THR A 703 16.18 87.63 64.56
CA THR A 703 15.48 86.46 65.15
C THR A 703 14.65 85.63 64.14
N PRO A 704 15.05 85.50 62.85
CA PRO A 704 14.24 84.74 61.89
C PRO A 704 14.26 83.24 62.18
N GLU A 705 13.22 82.52 61.76
CA GLU A 705 13.12 81.06 61.83
C GLU A 705 12.81 80.47 60.45
N VAL A 706 13.58 79.46 60.04
CA VAL A 706 13.27 78.63 58.86
C VAL A 706 12.93 77.22 59.33
N LYS A 707 11.74 76.72 59.04
CA LYS A 707 11.28 75.36 59.32
C LYS A 707 11.27 74.55 58.03
N GLY A 708 12.40 73.93 57.72
CA GLY A 708 12.63 73.20 56.49
C GLY A 708 14.11 73.18 56.09
N ASN A 709 14.42 72.45 55.03
CA ASN A 709 15.81 72.37 54.57
C ASN A 709 16.26 73.67 53.87
N ILE A 710 17.54 73.99 54.02
CA ILE A 710 18.22 75.08 53.31
C ILE A 710 19.33 74.49 52.46
N LEU A 711 19.38 74.87 51.19
CA LEU A 711 20.51 74.59 50.30
C LEU A 711 21.13 75.91 49.84
N SER A 712 22.45 76.04 49.96
CA SER A 712 23.20 77.20 49.49
C SER A 712 24.45 76.75 48.74
N ASN A 713 24.64 77.26 47.53
CA ASN A 713 25.88 77.08 46.78
C ASN A 713 27.03 77.97 47.31
N GLY A 714 26.72 79.01 48.10
CA GLY A 714 27.67 79.88 48.78
C GLY A 714 27.71 79.64 50.29
N ALA A 715 28.62 80.33 50.99
CA ALA A 715 28.72 80.25 52.45
C ALA A 715 27.39 80.63 53.13
N PHE A 716 27.00 79.89 54.16
CA PHE A 716 25.82 80.17 54.96
C PHE A 716 26.22 80.78 56.31
N LYS A 717 25.68 81.96 56.63
CA LYS A 717 25.93 82.68 57.89
C LYS A 717 24.64 82.83 58.67
N LEU A 718 24.59 82.25 59.86
CA LEU A 718 23.50 82.39 60.82
C LEU A 718 23.95 83.29 61.98
N SER A 719 23.22 84.36 62.30
CA SER A 719 23.60 85.29 63.37
C SER A 719 22.43 85.83 64.19
N GLY A 720 22.72 86.37 65.38
CA GLY A 720 21.71 86.84 66.33
C GLY A 720 21.04 85.69 67.11
N ASN A 721 19.70 85.63 67.07
CA ASN A 721 18.87 84.55 67.62
C ASN A 721 18.15 83.76 66.50
N ALA A 722 18.69 83.75 65.28
CA ALA A 722 18.11 83.07 64.13
C ALA A 722 18.10 81.53 64.28
N LYS A 723 17.07 80.86 63.79
CA LYS A 723 16.90 79.40 63.92
C LYS A 723 16.62 78.73 62.59
N VAL A 724 17.17 77.53 62.40
CA VAL A 724 16.82 76.63 61.30
C VAL A 724 16.40 75.28 61.88
N THR A 725 15.15 74.91 61.65
CA THR A 725 14.55 73.64 62.03
C THR A 725 14.48 72.75 60.78
N GLY A 726 15.62 72.19 60.38
CA GLY A 726 15.83 71.42 59.16
C GLY A 726 17.32 71.27 58.85
N ASN A 727 17.66 70.59 57.76
CA ASN A 727 19.05 70.43 57.35
C ASN A 727 19.57 71.72 56.69
N VAL A 728 20.84 72.03 56.91
CA VAL A 728 21.53 73.12 56.19
C VAL A 728 22.66 72.50 55.38
N THR A 729 22.62 72.72 54.08
CA THR A 729 23.63 72.24 53.13
C THR A 729 24.32 73.42 52.48
N ALA A 730 25.63 73.59 52.74
CA ALA A 730 26.42 74.69 52.19
C ALA A 730 27.92 74.32 52.16
N PRO A 731 28.75 74.94 51.30
CA PRO A 731 30.19 74.75 51.32
C PRO A 731 30.86 75.20 52.63
N GLU A 732 30.29 76.20 53.29
CA GLU A 732 30.73 76.72 54.59
C GLU A 732 29.49 77.09 55.42
N ILE A 733 29.47 76.72 56.69
CA ILE A 733 28.38 77.04 57.62
C ILE A 733 29.01 77.72 58.84
N SER A 734 28.60 78.97 59.11
CA SER A 734 29.04 79.71 60.29
C SER A 734 27.84 80.16 61.12
N ILE A 735 27.90 79.91 62.44
CA ILE A 735 26.85 80.23 63.39
C ILE A 735 27.42 81.18 64.44
N ASN A 736 27.02 82.45 64.37
CA ASN A 736 27.55 83.57 65.15
C ASN A 736 26.42 84.28 65.92
N GLY A 737 26.05 83.75 67.09
CA GLY A 737 25.05 84.35 67.98
C GLY A 737 24.70 83.44 69.16
N ASN A 738 24.39 84.02 70.32
CA ASN A 738 24.24 83.25 71.56
C ASN A 738 23.07 82.26 71.56
N ASN A 739 22.03 82.49 70.74
CA ASN A 739 20.87 81.60 70.61
C ASN A 739 20.63 81.13 69.17
N ALA A 740 21.60 81.33 68.27
CA ALA A 740 21.49 80.88 66.90
C ALA A 740 21.65 79.35 66.82
N SER A 741 20.74 78.65 66.15
CA SER A 741 20.75 77.17 66.14
C SER A 741 20.27 76.57 64.82
N VAL A 742 20.93 75.48 64.40
CA VAL A 742 20.44 74.57 63.36
C VAL A 742 20.13 73.23 64.03
N SER A 743 18.89 72.77 63.97
CA SER A 743 18.47 71.53 64.64
C SER A 743 18.61 70.28 63.77
N GLY A 744 18.72 70.42 62.44
CA GLY A 744 19.01 69.33 61.51
C GLY A 744 20.51 69.17 61.22
N SER A 745 20.83 68.32 60.25
CA SER A 745 22.22 68.05 59.85
C SER A 745 22.85 69.26 59.15
N GLN A 746 24.09 69.57 59.51
CA GLN A 746 24.94 70.56 58.84
C GLN A 746 25.83 69.83 57.83
N ILE A 747 25.47 69.91 56.56
CA ILE A 747 26.09 69.14 55.48
C ILE A 747 27.08 70.04 54.75
N LEU A 748 28.36 69.89 55.08
CA LEU A 748 29.49 70.51 54.39
C LEU A 748 29.89 69.58 53.24
N GLN A 749 29.82 70.03 51.98
CA GLN A 749 30.10 69.29 50.73
C GLN A 749 28.94 68.45 50.14
N ALA A 750 27.87 69.10 49.69
CA ALA A 750 26.95 68.51 48.72
C ALA A 750 27.25 68.97 47.30
N ASN A 751 26.73 68.25 46.30
CA ASN A 751 26.71 68.71 44.92
C ASN A 751 26.03 70.08 44.84
N ALA A 752 26.69 71.02 44.16
CA ALA A 752 26.11 72.33 43.93
C ALA A 752 24.76 72.18 43.21
N VAL A 753 23.75 72.90 43.68
CA VAL A 753 22.46 73.00 43.02
C VAL A 753 22.69 73.63 41.64
N HIS A 754 22.08 73.08 40.58
CA HIS A 754 22.20 73.68 39.26
C HIS A 754 21.58 75.10 39.32
N PRO A 755 22.20 76.14 38.74
CA PRO A 755 21.66 77.50 38.83
C PRO A 755 20.35 77.68 38.06
N LEU A 756 20.13 76.84 37.04
CA LEU A 756 18.98 76.91 36.14
C LEU A 756 18.44 75.49 35.83
N PRO A 757 17.92 74.73 36.81
CA PRO A 757 17.41 73.37 36.59
C PRO A 757 16.20 73.32 35.66
N ILE A 758 15.50 74.44 35.50
CA ILE A 758 14.37 74.62 34.59
C ILE A 758 14.70 75.82 33.70
N GLU A 759 14.82 75.58 32.40
CA GLU A 759 15.04 76.63 31.41
C GLU A 759 13.79 77.50 31.24
N LEU A 760 13.85 78.77 31.63
CA LEU A 760 12.70 79.68 31.58
C LEU A 760 12.41 80.25 30.19
N SER A 761 13.38 80.21 29.27
CA SER A 761 13.27 80.81 27.93
C SER A 761 12.22 80.12 27.05
N SER A 762 12.16 78.78 27.10
CA SER A 762 11.14 77.98 26.42
C SER A 762 9.75 78.21 27.02
N ILE A 763 9.66 78.19 28.36
CA ILE A 763 8.41 78.43 29.09
C ILE A 763 7.87 79.83 28.81
N ARG A 764 8.72 80.85 28.76
CA ARG A 764 8.29 82.23 28.44
C ARG A 764 7.59 82.31 27.08
N SER A 765 8.12 81.62 26.07
CA SER A 765 7.55 81.60 24.72
C SER A 765 6.17 80.92 24.70
N GLU A 766 5.99 79.85 25.48
CA GLU A 766 4.71 79.15 25.63
C GLU A 766 3.69 79.99 26.41
N VAL A 767 4.13 80.60 27.52
CA VAL A 767 3.31 81.45 28.39
C VAL A 767 2.79 82.69 27.65
N GLN A 768 3.55 83.26 26.71
CA GLN A 768 3.07 84.36 25.87
C GLN A 768 1.81 84.00 25.08
N VAL A 769 1.63 82.72 24.74
CA VAL A 769 0.47 82.22 24.00
C VAL A 769 -0.65 81.78 24.95
N SER A 770 -0.32 81.11 26.07
CA SER A 770 -1.30 80.59 27.04
C SER A 770 -1.73 81.60 28.11
N ASN A 771 -1.22 82.83 28.05
CA ASN A 771 -1.47 83.89 29.03
C ASN A 771 -2.97 84.17 29.27
N ASN A 772 -3.37 84.19 30.53
CA ASN A 772 -4.72 84.46 31.01
C ASN A 772 -4.88 85.83 31.68
N ASN A 773 -3.99 86.79 31.44
CA ASN A 773 -4.10 88.16 31.99
C ASN A 773 -5.45 88.84 31.74
N GLN A 774 -6.17 88.47 30.67
CA GLN A 774 -7.53 88.93 30.40
C GLN A 774 -8.54 88.60 31.52
N LEU A 775 -8.23 87.62 32.38
CA LEU A 775 -9.02 87.25 33.56
C LEU A 775 -8.68 88.12 34.78
N ILE A 776 -7.63 88.95 34.73
CA ILE A 776 -7.30 89.90 35.80
C ILE A 776 -8.26 91.10 35.68
N PRO A 777 -9.03 91.43 36.73
CA PRO A 777 -9.96 92.56 36.69
C PRO A 777 -9.25 93.89 36.42
N SER A 778 -9.92 94.76 35.66
CA SER A 778 -9.43 96.11 35.34
C SER A 778 -9.18 96.90 36.64
N GLY A 779 -7.98 97.47 36.78
CA GLY A 779 -7.56 98.23 37.97
C GLY A 779 -6.48 97.55 38.81
N PHE A 780 -6.25 96.25 38.63
CA PHE A 780 -5.17 95.53 39.30
C PHE A 780 -3.93 95.34 38.42
N LEU A 781 -4.06 95.43 37.09
CA LEU A 781 -2.93 95.41 36.16
C LEU A 781 -2.72 96.81 35.59
N ASN A 782 -1.54 97.41 35.82
CA ASN A 782 -1.24 98.75 35.31
C ASN A 782 -0.81 98.72 33.82
N PRO A 783 -0.72 99.87 33.13
CA PRO A 783 -0.30 99.93 31.72
C PRO A 783 1.09 99.37 31.46
N GLU A 784 1.98 99.40 32.46
CA GLU A 784 3.31 98.81 32.41
C GLU A 784 3.28 97.28 32.56
N GLY A 785 2.13 96.67 32.87
CA GLY A 785 1.92 95.23 33.05
C GLY A 785 2.20 94.69 34.45
N ILE A 786 2.36 95.56 35.45
CA ILE A 786 2.60 95.22 36.85
C ILE A 786 1.26 94.91 37.52
N LEU A 787 1.18 93.76 38.17
CA LEU A 787 0.02 93.34 38.96
C LEU A 787 0.12 93.92 40.37
N THR A 788 -0.72 94.90 40.70
CA THR A 788 -0.72 95.61 41.97
C THR A 788 -2.00 95.35 42.76
N VAL A 789 -1.87 94.90 44.01
CA VAL A 789 -2.96 94.74 44.98
C VAL A 789 -2.61 95.54 46.24
N SER A 790 -3.30 96.65 46.46
CA SER A 790 -2.96 97.61 47.52
C SER A 790 -4.17 98.05 48.35
N SER A 791 -3.93 98.85 49.39
CA SER A 791 -4.99 99.54 50.16
C SER A 791 -6.09 98.63 50.71
N GLY A 792 -5.73 97.41 51.14
CA GLY A 792 -6.67 96.42 51.67
C GLY A 792 -7.53 95.70 50.62
N ALA A 793 -7.32 95.95 49.32
CA ALA A 793 -8.05 95.27 48.25
C ALA A 793 -7.77 93.76 48.24
N THR A 794 -8.74 92.97 47.78
CA THR A 794 -8.58 91.51 47.60
C THR A 794 -8.81 91.14 46.14
N LEU A 795 -7.86 90.41 45.56
CA LEU A 795 -7.94 89.83 44.22
C LEU A 795 -7.79 88.31 44.32
N THR A 796 -8.66 87.56 43.65
CA THR A 796 -8.55 86.11 43.50
C THR A 796 -8.36 85.77 42.03
N LEU A 797 -7.27 85.09 41.70
CA LEU A 797 -7.00 84.58 40.36
C LEU A 797 -7.61 83.18 40.20
N SER A 798 -8.32 82.95 39.11
CA SER A 798 -8.79 81.62 38.71
C SER A 798 -7.62 80.74 38.26
N THR A 799 -7.85 79.42 38.21
CA THR A 799 -6.89 78.48 37.62
C THR A 799 -6.42 78.94 36.23
N GLY A 800 -5.11 79.00 36.02
CA GLY A 800 -4.56 79.51 34.76
C GLY A 800 -3.07 79.87 34.81
N VAL A 801 -2.58 80.32 33.66
CA VAL A 801 -1.20 80.77 33.44
C VAL A 801 -1.23 82.28 33.20
N TYR A 802 -0.46 83.07 33.94
CA TYR A 802 -0.47 84.53 33.88
C TYR A 802 0.94 85.07 33.61
N LEU A 803 1.05 86.16 32.85
CA LEU A 803 2.34 86.78 32.48
C LEU A 803 2.37 88.26 32.86
N VAL A 804 3.10 88.64 33.91
CA VAL A 804 3.13 90.02 34.40
C VAL A 804 4.54 90.60 34.38
N SER A 805 4.66 91.91 34.17
CA SER A 805 5.96 92.61 34.18
C SER A 805 6.44 92.94 35.60
N GLY A 806 5.63 92.69 36.62
CA GLY A 806 5.96 92.81 38.03
C GLY A 806 4.78 92.38 38.91
N LEU A 807 5.04 92.15 40.21
CA LEU A 807 4.01 91.82 41.20
C LEU A 807 4.21 92.66 42.45
N GLU A 808 3.20 93.46 42.82
CA GLU A 808 3.22 94.31 44.01
C GLU A 808 1.98 94.05 44.88
N VAL A 809 2.18 93.56 46.10
CA VAL A 809 1.09 93.39 47.07
C VAL A 809 1.46 94.15 48.34
N ASN A 810 0.78 95.27 48.58
CA ASN A 810 1.14 96.19 49.67
C ASN A 810 -0.08 96.71 50.45
N GLY A 811 0.17 97.43 51.55
CA GLY A 811 -0.88 98.12 52.31
C GLY A 811 -2.05 97.21 52.72
N GLN A 812 -1.76 96.03 53.26
CA GLN A 812 -2.74 94.97 53.62
C GLN A 812 -3.53 94.35 52.44
N GLY A 813 -3.14 94.60 51.19
CA GLY A 813 -3.74 93.96 50.01
C GLY A 813 -3.58 92.44 50.02
N SER A 814 -4.50 91.72 49.38
CA SER A 814 -4.54 90.26 49.37
C SER A 814 -4.74 89.68 47.97
N LEU A 815 -3.73 89.02 47.41
CA LEU A 815 -3.82 88.23 46.19
C LEU A 815 -3.96 86.75 46.55
N ALA A 816 -5.00 86.06 46.08
CA ALA A 816 -5.23 84.63 46.33
C ALA A 816 -5.45 83.85 45.03
N ALA A 817 -5.36 82.52 45.08
CA ALA A 817 -5.72 81.65 43.95
C ALA A 817 -6.95 80.79 44.26
N ASP A 818 -7.78 80.59 43.24
CA ASP A 818 -8.90 79.64 43.19
C ASP A 818 -8.55 78.49 42.23
N GLY A 819 -7.81 77.53 42.77
CA GLY A 819 -7.16 76.42 42.04
C GLY A 819 -5.72 76.74 41.60
N PRO A 820 -5.09 75.91 40.76
CA PRO A 820 -3.68 76.07 40.37
C PRO A 820 -3.42 77.33 39.53
N VAL A 821 -2.59 78.24 40.05
CA VAL A 821 -2.16 79.46 39.37
C VAL A 821 -0.66 79.40 39.12
N ASN A 822 -0.27 79.58 37.86
CA ASN A 822 1.12 79.69 37.43
C ASN A 822 1.37 81.13 36.96
N LEU A 823 2.18 81.89 37.69
CA LEU A 823 2.50 83.28 37.39
C LEU A 823 3.93 83.39 36.88
N PHE A 824 4.09 83.82 35.63
CA PHE A 824 5.39 84.13 35.05
C PHE A 824 5.65 85.63 35.19
N VAL A 825 6.73 86.01 35.88
CA VAL A 825 7.04 87.41 36.22
C VAL A 825 8.35 87.83 35.56
N THR A 826 8.36 88.94 34.82
CA THR A 826 9.58 89.43 34.13
C THR A 826 10.24 90.64 34.80
N GLY A 827 9.71 91.11 35.93
CA GLY A 827 10.26 92.23 36.71
C GLY A 827 10.25 91.96 38.23
N SER A 828 10.18 93.01 39.03
CA SER A 828 10.29 92.89 40.49
C SER A 828 9.05 92.27 41.14
N ILE A 829 9.27 91.49 42.20
CA ILE A 829 8.22 91.01 43.09
C ILE A 829 8.39 91.72 44.44
N LYS A 830 7.36 92.43 44.90
CA LYS A 830 7.37 93.16 46.17
C LYS A 830 6.09 92.89 46.96
N ILE A 831 6.22 92.18 48.07
CA ILE A 831 5.16 91.96 49.05
C ILE A 831 5.57 92.70 50.32
N GLU A 832 4.85 93.76 50.67
CA GLU A 832 5.23 94.67 51.75
C GLU A 832 4.01 95.22 52.51
N GLY A 833 4.22 95.96 53.61
CA GLY A 833 3.13 96.62 54.34
C GLY A 833 1.98 95.69 54.78
N GLY A 834 2.30 94.44 55.15
CA GLY A 834 1.35 93.38 55.51
C GLY A 834 0.57 92.76 54.35
N GLY A 835 1.07 92.88 53.11
CA GLY A 835 0.49 92.23 51.94
C GLY A 835 0.40 90.71 52.07
N LYS A 836 -0.66 90.13 51.49
CA LYS A 836 -0.97 88.69 51.55
C LYS A 836 -0.93 88.08 50.15
N LEU A 837 -0.07 87.11 49.91
CA LEU A 837 0.06 86.40 48.64
C LEU A 837 -0.24 84.91 48.82
N ASN A 838 -1.46 84.51 48.49
CA ASN A 838 -1.99 83.17 48.66
C ASN A 838 -1.80 82.66 50.11
N ALA A 839 -1.82 83.56 51.09
CA ALA A 839 -1.44 83.27 52.48
C ALA A 839 -2.28 82.14 53.14
N GLN A 840 -3.47 81.88 52.63
CA GLN A 840 -4.38 80.83 53.12
C GLN A 840 -4.46 79.59 52.20
N GLY A 841 -3.84 79.65 51.01
CA GLY A 841 -3.85 78.58 50.02
C GLY A 841 -2.72 77.57 50.21
N ARG A 842 -2.66 76.58 49.31
CA ARG A 842 -1.52 75.64 49.24
C ARG A 842 -0.41 76.29 48.43
N SER A 843 0.84 76.14 48.85
CA SER A 843 1.99 76.65 48.08
C SER A 843 2.09 76.02 46.68
N SER A 844 1.74 74.73 46.53
CA SER A 844 1.73 74.05 45.23
C SER A 844 0.60 74.48 44.28
N SER A 845 -0.39 75.24 44.76
CA SER A 845 -1.43 75.83 43.90
C SER A 845 -1.10 77.26 43.48
N PHE A 846 0.04 77.82 43.89
CA PHE A 846 0.47 79.15 43.49
C PHE A 846 1.97 79.13 43.19
N VAL A 847 2.32 78.95 41.92
CA VAL A 847 3.70 78.83 41.47
C VAL A 847 4.10 80.10 40.74
N ILE A 848 5.24 80.69 41.09
CA ILE A 848 5.81 81.86 40.43
C ILE A 848 7.14 81.50 39.80
N PHE A 849 7.26 81.66 38.49
CA PHE A 849 8.54 81.63 37.79
C PHE A 849 8.95 83.07 37.47
N SER A 850 10.07 83.53 38.04
CA SER A 850 10.59 84.89 37.89
C SER A 850 11.79 84.90 36.92
N ASP A 851 11.55 85.37 35.71
CA ASP A 851 12.54 85.60 34.66
C ASP A 851 13.10 87.03 34.75
N SER A 852 13.62 87.39 35.92
CA SER A 852 14.13 88.73 36.22
C SER A 852 15.35 88.70 37.13
N THR A 853 16.25 89.67 36.95
CA THR A 853 17.37 89.93 37.88
C THR A 853 16.97 90.84 39.04
N ALA A 854 15.75 91.38 39.02
CA ALA A 854 15.23 92.22 40.08
C ALA A 854 15.13 91.46 41.42
N ALA A 855 15.13 92.22 42.53
CA ALA A 855 14.92 91.64 43.85
C ALA A 855 13.46 91.17 44.02
N ASN A 856 13.30 90.01 44.64
CA ASN A 856 12.03 89.44 45.08
C ASN A 856 11.93 89.66 46.59
N GLU A 857 11.20 90.69 47.00
CA GLU A 857 11.19 91.23 48.37
C GLU A 857 9.88 90.89 49.07
N PHE A 858 9.97 90.26 50.24
CA PHE A 858 8.87 89.92 51.13
C PHE A 858 9.11 90.57 52.49
N THR A 859 8.78 91.84 52.63
CA THR A 859 9.16 92.68 53.78
C THR A 859 7.93 93.22 54.51
N GLY A 860 8.13 93.98 55.60
CA GLY A 860 7.04 94.74 56.23
C GLY A 860 5.85 93.91 56.72
N GLY A 861 6.07 92.66 57.15
CA GLY A 861 4.99 91.76 57.62
C GLY A 861 4.27 90.97 56.52
N ALA A 862 4.88 90.82 55.34
CA ALA A 862 4.36 90.01 54.24
C ALA A 862 3.94 88.60 54.68
N GLN A 863 2.76 88.16 54.23
CA GLN A 863 2.29 86.78 54.43
C GLN A 863 2.16 86.09 53.07
N ALA A 864 2.79 84.94 52.86
CA ALA A 864 2.69 84.28 51.57
C ALA A 864 2.67 82.74 51.65
N SER A 865 1.99 82.08 50.72
CA SER A 865 2.15 80.64 50.48
C SER A 865 2.31 80.36 48.99
N LEU A 866 3.53 80.03 48.54
CA LEU A 866 3.84 79.84 47.12
C LEU A 866 5.06 78.95 46.88
N ILE A 867 5.23 78.52 45.64
CA ILE A 867 6.52 78.06 45.13
C ILE A 867 7.10 79.18 44.28
N LEU A 868 8.25 79.71 44.66
CA LEU A 868 8.99 80.72 43.90
C LEU A 868 10.22 80.08 43.24
N TYR A 869 10.32 80.22 41.93
CA TYR A 869 11.52 79.89 41.16
C TYR A 869 12.06 81.15 40.49
N ALA A 870 13.11 81.74 41.06
CA ALA A 870 13.73 82.98 40.63
C ALA A 870 15.24 82.79 40.37
N PRO A 871 15.64 81.99 39.36
CA PRO A 871 17.04 81.59 39.17
C PRO A 871 18.00 82.76 38.88
N PHE A 872 17.47 83.93 38.47
CA PHE A 872 18.28 85.12 38.15
C PHE A 872 18.21 86.24 39.21
N GLY A 873 17.18 86.24 40.05
CA GLY A 873 16.88 87.29 41.03
C GLY A 873 17.22 86.88 42.46
N SER A 874 17.32 87.86 43.36
CA SER A 874 17.51 87.59 44.80
C SER A 874 16.17 87.39 45.51
N PHE A 875 16.15 86.56 46.56
CA PHE A 875 15.02 86.41 47.49
C PHE A 875 15.39 87.06 48.83
N LYS A 876 14.58 88.02 49.28
CA LYS A 876 14.81 88.75 50.52
C LYS A 876 13.55 88.79 51.36
N THR A 877 13.67 88.50 52.65
CA THR A 877 12.59 88.74 53.62
C THR A 877 13.10 89.43 54.88
N SER A 878 12.30 90.34 55.43
CA SER A 878 12.65 91.12 56.64
C SER A 878 11.40 91.60 57.40
N GLY A 879 11.58 92.02 58.65
CA GLY A 879 10.47 92.41 59.53
C GLY A 879 9.80 91.18 60.16
N ASN A 880 8.46 91.15 60.23
CA ASN A 880 7.68 90.05 60.83
C ASN A 880 6.99 89.19 59.75
N GLY A 881 7.68 88.90 58.64
CA GLY A 881 7.10 88.15 57.52
C GLY A 881 6.77 86.68 57.88
N SER A 882 5.76 86.09 57.25
CA SER A 882 5.39 84.68 57.41
C SER A 882 5.16 84.02 56.05
N LEU A 883 6.10 83.19 55.61
CA LEU A 883 6.16 82.64 54.27
C LEU A 883 6.11 81.11 54.32
N GLY A 884 5.25 80.50 53.51
CA GLY A 884 5.11 79.06 53.36
C GLY A 884 5.43 78.61 51.93
N GLY A 885 6.14 77.50 51.79
CA GLY A 885 6.44 76.88 50.50
C GLY A 885 7.93 76.75 50.21
N HIS A 886 8.28 76.89 48.93
CA HIS A 886 9.63 76.64 48.44
C HIS A 886 10.15 77.87 47.70
N PHE A 887 11.34 78.34 48.05
CA PHE A 887 11.93 79.56 47.51
C PHE A 887 13.30 79.26 46.89
N PHE A 888 13.33 79.10 45.58
CA PHE A 888 14.56 79.01 44.81
C PHE A 888 14.93 80.38 44.26
N ALA A 889 16.13 80.85 44.56
CA ALA A 889 16.63 82.14 44.10
C ALA A 889 18.11 82.08 43.77
N LYS A 890 18.59 83.05 42.99
CA LYS A 890 20.04 83.24 42.78
C LYS A 890 20.75 83.49 44.11
N GLU A 891 20.24 84.43 44.89
CA GLU A 891 20.79 84.81 46.20
C GLU A 891 19.65 84.84 47.23
N ALA A 892 19.92 84.53 48.49
CA ALA A 892 18.91 84.57 49.55
C ALA A 892 19.40 85.36 50.77
N SER A 893 18.51 86.12 51.40
CA SER A 893 18.77 86.77 52.69
C SER A 893 17.52 86.85 53.55
N ILE A 894 17.61 86.46 54.82
CA ILE A 894 16.47 86.41 55.75
C ILE A 894 16.81 87.21 57.00
N TYR A 895 16.09 88.30 57.23
CA TYR A 895 16.34 89.24 58.32
C TYR A 895 15.13 89.42 59.23
N GLY A 896 15.32 90.12 60.35
CA GLY A 896 14.24 90.51 61.26
C GLY A 896 13.72 89.33 62.08
N ASN A 897 12.40 89.21 62.24
CA ASN A 897 11.70 88.13 62.94
C ASN A 897 10.88 87.28 61.95
N SER A 898 11.37 87.12 60.71
CA SER A 898 10.65 86.44 59.64
C SER A 898 10.58 84.93 59.87
N LEU A 899 9.45 84.32 59.53
CA LEU A 899 9.22 82.88 59.59
C LEU A 899 9.07 82.33 58.17
N VAL A 900 9.90 81.37 57.78
CA VAL A 900 9.78 80.61 56.52
C VAL A 900 9.50 79.15 56.85
N ILE A 901 8.51 78.53 56.20
CA ILE A 901 8.11 77.15 56.46
C ILE A 901 8.04 76.40 55.14
N GLU A 902 8.62 75.21 55.07
CA GLU A 902 8.53 74.32 53.90
C GLU A 902 7.07 73.95 53.57
N ALA A 903 6.79 73.65 52.30
CA ALA A 903 5.44 73.32 51.85
C ALA A 903 4.81 72.15 52.64
N GLY A 904 3.50 72.26 52.94
CA GLY A 904 2.74 71.27 53.72
C GLY A 904 2.32 71.75 55.11
N GLN A 905 2.80 72.92 55.55
CA GLN A 905 2.39 73.59 56.79
C GLN A 905 1.89 75.01 56.47
N GLN A 906 0.73 75.41 57.01
CA GLN A 906 0.20 76.76 56.79
C GLN A 906 1.05 77.81 57.54
N PRO A 907 1.29 79.00 56.96
CA PRO A 907 1.88 80.12 57.71
C PRO A 907 0.95 80.47 58.90
N PRO A 908 1.44 80.51 60.14
CA PRO A 908 0.59 80.90 61.27
C PRO A 908 0.11 82.35 61.11
N ALA A 909 -1.18 82.59 61.32
CA ALA A 909 -1.72 83.94 61.35
C ALA A 909 -1.04 84.76 62.46
N GLN A 910 -0.53 85.94 62.13
CA GLN A 910 0.00 86.88 63.13
C GLN A 910 -1.15 87.35 64.03
N VAL A 911 -1.07 87.08 65.33
CA VAL A 911 -2.01 87.59 66.34
C VAL A 911 -1.68 89.05 66.61
N ALA A 912 -2.69 89.92 66.59
CA ALA A 912 -2.54 91.33 66.96
C ALA A 912 -2.12 91.46 68.43
N ASP A 913 -1.07 92.23 68.68
CA ASP A 913 -0.63 92.59 70.03
C ASP A 913 -1.71 93.40 70.75
N ALA A 914 -2.19 92.89 71.88
CA ALA A 914 -3.07 93.58 72.81
C ALA A 914 -2.89 93.05 74.25
N ASP A 915 -2.17 93.85 75.02
CA ASP A 915 -2.43 94.22 76.42
C ASP A 915 -2.24 93.18 77.56
N SER A 916 -1.74 93.77 78.65
CA SER A 916 -1.32 93.30 79.95
C SER A 916 -2.30 92.46 80.78
N GLY A 917 -1.76 91.60 81.66
CA GLY A 917 -2.39 91.31 82.95
C GLY A 917 -2.32 89.88 83.50
N ASN A 918 -1.49 89.72 84.54
CA ASN A 918 -1.75 88.96 85.79
C ASN A 918 -1.67 87.41 85.83
N ASN A 919 -0.49 86.93 86.25
CA ASN A 919 -0.15 86.15 87.46
C ASN A 919 -1.05 85.01 88.02
N THR A 920 -0.33 84.08 88.68
CA THR A 920 -0.66 82.96 89.60
C THR A 920 -0.97 81.63 88.89
N ASP A 921 -0.48 80.43 89.28
CA ASP A 921 0.28 79.89 90.42
C ASP A 921 0.54 78.38 90.15
N ALA A 922 1.80 77.92 90.15
CA ALA A 922 2.43 77.02 91.13
C ALA A 922 1.74 75.66 91.48
N ASN A 923 2.47 74.58 91.15
CA ASN A 923 2.68 73.31 91.90
C ASN A 923 1.52 72.36 92.30
N GLY A 924 1.79 71.06 92.14
CA GLY A 924 1.64 70.12 93.26
C GLY A 924 0.78 68.85 93.07
N ASN A 925 1.46 67.77 92.70
CA ASN A 925 1.41 66.36 93.16
C ASN A 925 0.29 65.82 94.11
N ASN A 926 0.15 64.47 94.02
CA ASN A 926 -0.44 63.46 94.92
C ASN A 926 -1.93 63.06 94.77
N GLY A 927 -2.15 61.82 94.33
CA GLY A 927 -2.21 60.69 95.27
C GLY A 927 -3.59 60.26 95.80
N ASP A 928 -3.98 59.06 95.37
CA ASP A 928 -4.64 57.99 96.14
C ASP A 928 -6.14 58.10 96.52
N SER A 929 -6.93 57.09 96.16
CA SER A 929 -7.69 56.26 97.12
C SER A 929 -8.66 55.28 96.46
N GLN A 930 -8.75 54.14 97.13
CA GLN A 930 -9.50 52.89 96.88
C GLN A 930 -11.04 53.01 96.86
N ALA A 931 -11.69 51.99 96.26
CA ALA A 931 -12.88 51.27 96.77
C ALA A 931 -13.12 50.03 95.86
N ASP A 932 -12.87 48.80 96.31
CA ASP A 932 -13.76 47.87 97.04
C ASP A 932 -14.66 47.01 96.14
N GLY A 933 -14.54 45.68 96.25
CA GLY A 933 -15.43 44.75 95.51
C GLY A 933 -15.07 43.25 95.46
N ASN A 934 -14.73 42.68 96.61
CA ASN A 934 -14.66 41.28 97.07
C ASN A 934 -15.11 40.06 96.19
N GLY A 935 -14.39 38.93 96.38
CA GLY A 935 -14.82 37.53 96.14
C GLY A 935 -13.75 36.66 95.44
N GLY A 936 -12.74 36.11 96.12
CA GLY A 936 -12.74 34.77 96.74
C GLY A 936 -12.57 33.66 95.68
N GLN A 937 -11.63 32.70 95.69
CA GLN A 937 -10.81 32.06 96.71
C GLN A 937 -9.60 31.34 96.03
N ASN A 938 -8.47 31.26 96.74
CA ASN A 938 -7.57 30.10 96.98
C ASN A 938 -7.44 29.00 95.88
N GLN A 939 -6.27 28.40 95.59
CA GLN A 939 -5.03 28.21 96.35
C GLN A 939 -4.04 27.43 95.46
N ASP A 940 -2.73 27.61 95.71
CA ASP A 940 -1.67 26.56 95.76
C ASP A 940 -1.39 25.65 94.54
N ASN A 941 -0.18 25.19 94.24
CA ASN A 941 1.17 25.34 94.82
C ASN A 941 2.18 24.72 93.82
N GLY A 942 3.45 25.09 93.94
CA GLY A 942 4.53 24.09 93.99
C GLY A 942 5.23 23.62 92.71
N ASN A 943 6.32 24.31 92.38
CA ASN A 943 7.70 23.82 92.19
C ASN A 943 8.00 22.42 91.61
N GLY A 944 9.01 22.40 90.71
CA GLY A 944 9.87 21.24 90.49
C GLY A 944 10.95 21.44 89.42
N GLN A 945 12.16 21.83 89.84
CA GLN A 945 13.38 21.86 89.02
C GLN A 945 13.85 20.43 88.66
N GLY A 946 14.52 20.28 87.51
CA GLY A 946 15.26 19.07 87.17
C GLY A 946 16.09 19.24 85.90
N ASN A 947 17.40 19.49 86.10
CA ASN A 947 18.42 19.79 85.11
C ASN A 947 18.96 18.50 84.42
N GLY A 948 19.42 18.61 83.18
CA GLY A 948 20.09 17.51 82.46
C GLY A 948 20.49 17.89 81.04
N GLY A 949 21.68 18.49 80.89
CA GLY A 949 22.22 18.98 79.63
C GLY A 949 23.00 17.95 78.79
N GLY A 950 23.39 18.39 77.60
CA GLY A 950 24.26 17.72 76.62
C GLY A 950 23.78 18.02 75.19
N GLN A 951 24.09 19.21 74.65
CA GLN A 951 25.21 19.48 73.72
C GLN A 951 25.14 18.62 72.44
N ALA A 952 25.18 19.13 71.20
CA ALA A 952 25.70 20.38 70.65
C ALA A 952 24.97 20.66 69.30
N ASN A 953 24.50 21.88 69.03
CA ASN A 953 25.22 23.01 68.39
C ASN A 953 25.32 22.84 66.86
N ALA A 954 25.03 23.76 65.95
CA ALA A 954 24.51 25.14 65.84
C ALA A 954 24.15 25.26 64.33
N GLY A 955 23.41 26.21 63.77
CA GLY A 955 22.81 27.50 64.10
C GLY A 955 22.04 27.90 62.81
N ASN A 956 21.26 28.95 62.66
CA ASN A 956 21.02 30.23 63.33
C ASN A 956 19.63 30.64 62.77
N GLY A 957 18.58 30.94 63.54
CA GLY A 957 18.36 32.21 64.26
C GLY A 957 18.04 33.34 63.26
N ASN A 958 16.98 34.15 63.34
CA ASN A 958 15.99 34.54 64.35
C ASN A 958 15.00 35.48 63.58
N GLY A 959 13.73 35.75 63.89
CA GLY A 959 12.95 35.63 65.11
C GLY A 959 12.30 37.00 65.45
N GLY A 960 10.95 37.04 65.44
CA GLY A 960 10.10 38.01 66.16
C GLY A 960 10.00 39.42 65.57
N ASN A 961 8.98 40.24 65.82
CA ASN A 961 7.79 40.24 66.67
C ASN A 961 7.02 41.54 66.22
N GLY A 962 5.70 41.62 66.17
CA GLY A 962 4.88 41.89 67.36
C GLY A 962 4.73 43.39 67.68
N ASN A 963 3.64 43.98 67.18
CA ASN A 963 2.71 44.93 67.83
C ASN A 963 3.03 46.41 68.15
N ASN A 964 1.92 47.16 67.99
CA ASN A 964 1.39 48.31 68.73
C ASN A 964 1.38 49.67 68.03
N GLY A 965 0.16 50.14 67.79
CA GLY A 965 -0.18 51.45 67.26
C GLY A 965 -0.21 52.56 68.30
N ASN A 966 -0.26 53.79 67.79
CA ASN A 966 -1.06 54.96 68.21
C ASN A 966 -0.68 56.08 67.22
N GLY A 967 -1.52 56.94 66.66
CA GLY A 967 -2.82 57.46 67.07
C GLY A 967 -2.75 59.00 66.97
N ASN A 968 -3.71 59.59 66.22
CA ASN A 968 -4.01 61.03 66.02
C ASN A 968 -3.13 61.84 65.04
N ALA A 969 -3.65 62.69 64.14
CA ALA A 969 -4.91 63.46 64.20
C ALA A 969 -5.59 63.70 62.83
N LYS A 970 -6.92 63.77 62.95
CA LYS A 970 -7.98 64.24 62.04
C LYS A 970 -7.64 65.45 61.17
N GLY A 971 -8.17 65.47 59.94
CA GLY A 971 -8.10 66.66 59.07
C GLY A 971 -8.78 66.66 57.70
N LYS A 972 -9.89 65.93 57.50
CA LYS A 972 -10.95 66.25 56.50
C LYS A 972 -10.67 66.02 54.99
N LYS A 973 -11.18 64.90 54.46
CA LYS A 973 -12.15 64.86 53.35
C LYS A 973 -12.90 63.51 53.34
N THR A 974 -14.02 63.49 54.05
CA THR A 974 -15.20 62.66 53.78
C THR A 974 -15.99 63.30 52.63
N ALA A 975 -16.55 62.48 51.73
CA ALA A 975 -17.04 62.76 50.36
C ALA A 975 -15.91 62.52 49.33
N ASP A 976 -15.71 61.33 48.77
CA ASP A 976 -16.72 60.40 48.23
C ASP A 976 -16.47 58.94 48.65
N LEU A 977 -17.30 58.47 49.58
CA LEU A 977 -17.46 57.07 49.97
C LEU A 977 -18.83 56.60 49.48
N ILE A 978 -19.13 56.65 48.17
CA ILE A 978 -20.43 56.19 47.67
C ILE A 978 -20.33 55.70 46.21
N SER A 979 -20.02 54.42 46.05
CA SER A 979 -20.56 53.55 44.99
C SER A 979 -20.08 52.12 45.29
N ASN A 980 -20.64 51.40 46.26
CA ASN A 980 -21.87 50.67 46.03
C ASN A 980 -22.37 50.07 47.38
N SER A 981 -23.45 50.62 47.94
CA SER A 981 -24.22 49.97 49.01
C SER A 981 -25.61 49.57 48.52
N ASN A 982 -25.78 49.55 47.19
CA ASN A 982 -27.04 49.17 46.58
C ASN A 982 -27.29 47.71 46.91
N PHE A 983 -28.55 47.40 47.21
CA PHE A 983 -28.97 46.04 47.44
C PHE A 983 -29.12 45.36 46.07
N GLU A 984 -28.02 44.79 45.58
CA GLU A 984 -27.90 44.10 44.30
C GLU A 984 -26.95 42.90 44.43
N LEU A 985 -27.09 41.90 43.56
CA LEU A 985 -26.25 40.69 43.57
C LEU A 985 -24.92 40.95 42.86
N GLY A 986 -23.82 40.83 43.60
CA GLY A 986 -22.44 40.78 43.09
C GLY A 986 -21.95 39.35 42.95
N GLU A 987 -20.68 39.11 43.27
CA GLU A 987 -20.10 37.77 43.23
C GLU A 987 -20.64 36.87 44.35
N VAL A 988 -21.04 35.66 43.97
CA VAL A 988 -21.45 34.61 44.91
C VAL A 988 -20.77 33.31 44.53
N TYR A 989 -19.89 32.81 45.39
CA TYR A 989 -19.14 31.57 45.17
C TYR A 989 -18.77 30.91 46.49
N ALA A 990 -18.36 29.64 46.44
CA ALA A 990 -17.77 28.96 47.59
C ALA A 990 -16.26 28.89 47.40
N TYR A 991 -15.49 29.06 48.48
CA TYR A 991 -14.04 28.90 48.48
C TYR A 991 -13.54 28.20 49.76
N PRO A 992 -12.45 27.42 49.67
CA PRO A 992 -11.89 26.89 48.43
C PRO A 992 -12.88 25.95 47.71
N ASN A 993 -12.75 25.84 46.38
CA ASN A 993 -13.60 24.97 45.55
C ASN A 993 -12.74 24.24 44.49
N PRO A 994 -12.46 22.93 44.65
CA PRO A 994 -12.96 22.05 45.70
C PRO A 994 -12.40 22.39 47.08
N ALA A 995 -13.20 22.21 48.14
CA ALA A 995 -12.69 22.20 49.51
C ALA A 995 -12.05 20.85 49.81
N VAL A 996 -10.73 20.83 50.04
CA VAL A 996 -9.92 19.59 50.17
C VAL A 996 -9.51 19.35 51.62
N GLY A 997 -9.56 18.08 52.06
CA GLY A 997 -9.08 17.65 53.36
C GLY A 997 -9.92 18.21 54.51
N ALA A 998 -9.30 18.81 55.52
CA ALA A 998 -10.02 19.37 56.68
C ALA A 998 -10.62 20.78 56.44
N VAL A 999 -10.30 21.43 55.31
CA VAL A 999 -10.71 22.82 55.04
C VAL A 999 -12.23 22.91 54.82
N LYS A 1000 -12.87 23.91 55.45
CA LYS A 1000 -14.30 24.14 55.31
C LYS A 1000 -14.63 24.95 54.04
N PRO A 1001 -15.65 24.58 53.26
CA PRO A 1001 -16.14 25.42 52.18
C PRO A 1001 -16.87 26.63 52.78
N THR A 1002 -16.44 27.83 52.40
CA THR A 1002 -17.04 29.11 52.80
C THR A 1002 -17.75 29.74 51.61
N LEU A 1003 -19.03 30.06 51.74
CA LEU A 1003 -19.74 30.85 50.74
C LEU A 1003 -19.45 32.33 50.96
N HIS A 1004 -18.94 32.97 49.92
CA HIS A 1004 -18.83 34.42 49.77
C HIS A 1004 -20.06 34.92 49.03
N ILE A 1005 -20.74 35.95 49.56
CA ILE A 1005 -21.99 36.46 49.01
C ILE A 1005 -21.98 37.99 49.03
N GLU A 1006 -21.82 38.60 47.86
CA GLU A 1006 -21.98 40.04 47.69
C GLU A 1006 -23.45 40.36 47.36
N ALA A 1007 -24.13 41.05 48.28
CA ALA A 1007 -25.54 41.43 48.12
C ALA A 1007 -25.85 42.87 48.56
N GLY A 1008 -24.81 43.67 48.87
CA GLY A 1008 -24.95 44.94 49.57
C GLY A 1008 -25.55 44.78 50.98
N ALA A 1009 -26.10 45.86 51.57
CA ALA A 1009 -26.71 45.78 52.90
C ALA A 1009 -28.12 45.17 52.84
N ALA A 1010 -28.25 43.89 53.21
CA ALA A 1010 -29.50 43.13 53.29
C ALA A 1010 -30.06 43.06 54.73
N ASP A 1011 -31.38 42.96 54.88
CA ASP A 1011 -32.03 42.68 56.18
C ASP A 1011 -31.80 41.21 56.60
N SER A 1012 -31.74 40.30 55.64
CA SER A 1012 -31.41 38.89 55.84
C SER A 1012 -30.83 38.25 54.59
N VAL A 1013 -29.83 37.36 54.74
CA VAL A 1013 -29.33 36.49 53.67
C VAL A 1013 -29.56 35.03 54.06
N ARG A 1014 -30.38 34.32 53.29
CA ARG A 1014 -30.70 32.90 53.50
C ARG A 1014 -29.91 32.05 52.52
N ILE A 1015 -29.29 30.98 52.99
CA ILE A 1015 -28.46 30.05 52.23
C ILE A 1015 -29.07 28.66 52.38
N LEU A 1016 -29.30 27.98 51.27
CA LEU A 1016 -29.87 26.64 51.19
C LEU A 1016 -28.90 25.75 50.41
N ILE A 1017 -28.42 24.67 51.01
CA ILE A 1017 -27.49 23.71 50.37
C ILE A 1017 -28.25 22.41 50.07
N TYR A 1018 -28.11 21.93 48.83
CA TYR A 1018 -28.73 20.72 48.33
C TYR A 1018 -27.69 19.69 47.92
N GLY A 1019 -28.00 18.41 48.16
CA GLY A 1019 -27.26 17.28 47.60
C GLY A 1019 -27.56 17.08 46.11
N LEU A 1020 -26.82 16.17 45.46
CA LEU A 1020 -27.02 15.85 44.03
C LEU A 1020 -28.43 15.31 43.72
N SER A 1021 -29.09 14.70 44.70
CA SER A 1021 -30.48 14.21 44.63
C SER A 1021 -31.54 15.32 44.74
N GLY A 1022 -31.13 16.57 44.99
CA GLY A 1022 -32.04 17.70 45.23
C GLY A 1022 -32.62 17.76 46.64
N GLU A 1023 -32.15 16.92 47.57
CA GLU A 1023 -32.51 16.99 48.99
C GLU A 1023 -31.86 18.20 49.67
N LEU A 1024 -32.58 18.91 50.53
CA LEU A 1024 -32.03 20.02 51.31
C LEU A 1024 -31.19 19.47 52.47
N LEU A 1025 -29.89 19.75 52.44
CA LEU A 1025 -28.91 19.26 53.43
C LEU A 1025 -28.63 20.29 54.52
N GLN A 1026 -28.66 21.59 54.19
CA GLN A 1026 -28.40 22.65 55.15
C GLN A 1026 -29.20 23.90 54.80
N GLU A 1027 -29.66 24.59 55.83
CA GLU A 1027 -30.20 25.94 55.72
C GLU A 1027 -29.50 26.84 56.74
N GLN A 1028 -29.11 28.04 56.31
CA GLN A 1028 -28.55 29.06 57.18
C GLN A 1028 -29.18 30.41 56.87
N SER A 1029 -29.47 31.20 57.91
CA SER A 1029 -29.81 32.62 57.75
C SER A 1029 -28.75 33.48 58.42
N LEU A 1030 -28.28 34.49 57.72
CA LEU A 1030 -27.37 35.52 58.22
C LEU A 1030 -28.18 36.80 58.42
N SER A 1031 -28.05 37.37 59.61
CA SER A 1031 -28.66 38.65 59.98
C SER A 1031 -27.56 39.60 60.46
N GLY A 1032 -27.57 40.83 59.98
CA GLY A 1032 -26.56 41.83 60.32
C GLY A 1032 -26.06 42.59 59.10
N LEU A 1033 -25.19 43.57 59.33
CA LEU A 1033 -24.53 44.30 58.26
C LEU A 1033 -23.47 43.41 57.58
N PRO A 1034 -23.26 43.54 56.26
CA PRO A 1034 -22.20 42.85 55.55
C PRO A 1034 -20.82 43.27 56.08
N GLN A 1035 -19.84 42.38 55.99
CA GLN A 1035 -18.45 42.67 56.30
C GLN A 1035 -17.78 43.38 55.12
N VAL A 1036 -16.75 44.18 55.40
CA VAL A 1036 -15.87 44.72 54.36
C VAL A 1036 -14.73 43.73 54.16
N ILE A 1037 -14.68 43.10 52.99
CA ILE A 1037 -13.69 42.07 52.64
C ILE A 1037 -12.98 42.53 51.37
N ASP A 1038 -11.64 42.43 51.34
CA ASP A 1038 -10.82 42.71 50.17
C ASP A 1038 -10.23 41.40 49.67
N ASP A 1039 -10.71 40.92 48.53
CA ASP A 1039 -10.32 39.67 47.88
C ASP A 1039 -9.19 39.87 46.85
N GLY A 1040 -8.58 41.05 46.81
CA GLY A 1040 -7.57 41.44 45.83
C GLY A 1040 -8.11 42.26 44.66
N GLN A 1041 -9.43 42.48 44.59
CA GLN A 1041 -10.07 43.43 43.66
C GLN A 1041 -10.50 44.74 44.36
N GLY A 1042 -10.17 44.92 45.64
CA GLY A 1042 -10.54 46.06 46.47
C GLY A 1042 -11.63 45.72 47.50
N PRO A 1043 -11.91 46.60 48.48
CA PRO A 1043 -12.84 46.32 49.56
C PRO A 1043 -14.31 46.28 49.10
N GLN A 1044 -14.97 45.13 49.28
CA GLN A 1044 -16.37 44.85 48.94
C GLN A 1044 -17.23 44.58 50.19
N TYR A 1045 -18.55 44.81 50.08
CA TYR A 1045 -19.52 44.43 51.12
C TYR A 1045 -20.06 43.02 50.88
N ALA A 1046 -19.61 42.06 51.70
CA ALA A 1046 -19.97 40.66 51.54
C ALA A 1046 -20.46 40.01 52.84
N TYR A 1047 -21.25 38.95 52.68
CA TYR A 1047 -21.58 38.01 53.73
C TYR A 1047 -20.78 36.73 53.51
N GLU A 1048 -20.13 36.25 54.56
CA GLU A 1048 -19.43 34.97 54.51
C GLU A 1048 -20.02 33.96 55.48
N TRP A 1049 -20.18 32.74 55.00
CA TRP A 1049 -20.61 31.62 55.84
C TRP A 1049 -19.85 30.34 55.50
N GLY A 1050 -19.08 29.86 56.47
CA GLY A 1050 -18.44 28.56 56.42
C GLY A 1050 -19.43 27.45 56.76
N TRP A 1051 -19.55 26.44 55.89
CA TRP A 1051 -20.30 25.24 56.24
C TRP A 1051 -19.46 24.36 57.16
N ASP A 1052 -19.71 24.50 58.47
CA ASP A 1052 -19.04 23.74 59.52
C ASP A 1052 -19.70 22.35 59.71
N GLY A 1053 -18.89 21.30 59.87
CA GLY A 1053 -19.35 19.92 60.11
C GLY A 1053 -18.63 18.87 59.26
N HIS A 1054 -18.99 17.59 59.44
CA HIS A 1054 -18.53 16.52 58.56
C HIS A 1054 -19.34 16.55 57.25
N ILE A 1055 -18.71 17.03 56.18
CA ILE A 1055 -19.32 17.14 54.84
C ILE A 1055 -18.71 16.07 53.96
N PRO A 1056 -19.46 15.02 53.54
CA PRO A 1056 -18.95 13.97 52.68
C PRO A 1056 -18.39 14.50 51.36
N SER A 1057 -17.46 13.76 50.75
CA SER A 1057 -16.99 14.04 49.40
C SER A 1057 -18.16 14.01 48.41
N GLY A 1058 -18.32 15.05 47.60
CA GLY A 1058 -19.48 15.17 46.73
C GLY A 1058 -19.63 16.52 46.04
N THR A 1059 -20.65 16.59 45.18
CA THR A 1059 -21.11 17.83 44.53
C THR A 1059 -22.34 18.36 45.27
N TYR A 1060 -22.31 19.63 45.62
CA TYR A 1060 -23.38 20.32 46.35
C TYR A 1060 -23.85 21.53 45.54
N PHE A 1061 -25.15 21.80 45.58
CA PHE A 1061 -25.74 23.01 45.01
C PHE A 1061 -26.12 23.98 46.12
N TYR A 1062 -25.92 25.28 45.93
CA TYR A 1062 -26.43 26.29 46.85
C TYR A 1062 -27.47 27.16 46.16
N LEU A 1063 -28.44 27.64 46.93
CA LEU A 1063 -29.37 28.72 46.61
C LEU A 1063 -29.25 29.78 47.70
N VAL A 1064 -28.98 31.02 47.31
CA VAL A 1064 -28.89 32.17 48.20
C VAL A 1064 -30.07 33.10 47.94
N GLU A 1065 -30.75 33.54 48.99
CA GLU A 1065 -31.81 34.53 48.96
C GLU A 1065 -31.45 35.71 49.89
N ALA A 1066 -31.07 36.85 49.33
CA ALA A 1066 -30.90 38.08 50.11
C ALA A 1066 -32.22 38.87 50.08
N LYS A 1067 -32.61 39.49 51.21
CA LYS A 1067 -33.86 40.27 51.32
C LYS A 1067 -33.60 41.62 51.96
N LYS A 1068 -34.23 42.67 51.43
CA LYS A 1068 -34.29 44.03 52.00
C LYS A 1068 -35.69 44.61 51.80
N GLY A 1069 -36.42 44.85 52.89
CA GLY A 1069 -37.83 45.22 52.85
C GLY A 1069 -38.69 44.17 52.11
N SER A 1070 -39.32 44.58 51.01
CA SER A 1070 -40.10 43.69 50.12
C SER A 1070 -39.29 43.10 48.96
N GLU A 1071 -38.05 43.55 48.74
CA GLU A 1071 -37.19 43.12 47.64
C GLU A 1071 -36.41 41.86 48.01
N VAL A 1072 -36.36 40.88 47.09
CA VAL A 1072 -35.66 39.60 47.28
C VAL A 1072 -34.78 39.32 46.07
N LEU A 1073 -33.48 39.12 46.31
CA LEU A 1073 -32.48 38.74 45.32
C LEU A 1073 -32.14 37.27 45.48
N ARG A 1074 -32.04 36.53 44.37
CA ARG A 1074 -31.76 35.09 44.37
C ARG A 1074 -30.64 34.72 43.43
N THR A 1075 -29.73 33.87 43.88
CA THR A 1075 -28.72 33.23 43.01
C THR A 1075 -28.49 31.79 43.41
N LYS A 1076 -28.00 30.98 42.46
CA LYS A 1076 -27.66 29.58 42.70
C LYS A 1076 -26.32 29.23 42.09
N GLY A 1077 -25.64 28.26 42.67
CA GLY A 1077 -24.38 27.74 42.15
C GLY A 1077 -24.08 26.36 42.67
N LYS A 1078 -22.85 25.90 42.45
CA LYS A 1078 -22.39 24.58 42.90
C LYS A 1078 -20.94 24.64 43.39
N PHE A 1079 -20.59 23.73 44.28
CA PHE A 1079 -19.23 23.56 44.78
C PHE A 1079 -18.97 22.08 45.09
N TYR A 1080 -17.69 21.77 45.21
CA TYR A 1080 -17.20 20.41 45.41
C TYR A 1080 -16.47 20.30 46.75
N VAL A 1081 -16.63 19.17 47.42
CA VAL A 1081 -15.88 18.83 48.64
C VAL A 1081 -15.17 17.51 48.40
N ILE A 1082 -13.90 17.43 48.80
CA ILE A 1082 -13.03 16.25 48.72
C ILE A 1082 -12.45 16.01 50.12
N ARG A 1083 -13.06 15.12 50.89
CA ARG A 1083 -12.58 14.64 52.20
C ARG A 1083 -11.81 13.35 52.11
#